data_AF-A0A938VAC5-F1
#
_entry.id   AF-A0A938VAC5-F1
#
_cell.length_a   1.000
_cell.length_b   1.000
_cell.length_c   1.000
_cell.angle_alpha   90.00
_cell.angle_beta   90.00
_cell.angle_gamma   90.00
#
_symmetry.space_group_name_H-M   'P 1'
#
loop_
_entity.id
_entity.type
_entity.pdbx_description
1 polymer ?
#
loop_
_entity_poly.entity_id
_entity_poly.type
_entity_poly.pdbx_seq_one_letter_code
_entity_poly.pdbx_strand_id
1 'polypeptide(L)'
;MMKKVVLLLTALLGLAGLHAAPVTAMPVRFTQPDGSPIEIYASGDEFHNWLHDAEGYTIVKSEPDGWYVYALQDGDGVSPSTCRVGADSPQARGLQPGINLSPRAISAQYDRNSTMRNYDNARSPSTGQFNNLVVFIKFADDPPFADSIGFYHNMFNNNTLNANSMKNYFLTASYDQLTIDSFFFPPPNGTVILTYTDTLPRNYYRPLSASNPNGYDVNDHDERTYREHTLLANCVAYIAPMVPADLDIDGDDDGFVDNVCFIIQGQPDGWAELLWPHRWVLYSVAAYINGAQVWDFNFQLESFLYSSAASVLAHEMFHSLSAPDLYRYYDNTITPIGVWDLMASNTNPPQSSNAWMKFRYGHWLPTPPMITQSGTYTLQPLASSSTNSAYRISSWRSYESYVLEYRKPHGIYDSTLPGSGLLVYRLDTRQQGNADGPPDEMYAYRPNGTNTTINGTISQAFFSEQSGRREINETTVPNGFTGNNLAGGLDIYDIGFAGDTISFKVVVSDVQVTSPRRGNVWFTGLMKNITWKAKTTTGNVKIEFSVDNGVNWQTIINSTSNSGTHAWSVPYYTSDQCFIRVTLLTNNQSDTNNYPFSIIGEICAPLAIYPENGAVNVPNNPTFLWGEVPGATSYNFQLSALPDFSTTIINQLNINSTSFTPSWLEPYTLYYWRVQANSDVGQ
;
A
#
# COMPACT_ATOMS: atom_id res chain seq x y z
N MET A 1 11.06 -47.54 15.26
CA MET A 1 10.83 -46.75 14.04
C MET A 1 10.86 -45.28 14.42
N MET A 2 11.96 -44.61 14.08
CA MET A 2 12.31 -43.27 14.57
C MET A 2 11.67 -42.18 13.71
N LYS A 3 11.10 -41.19 14.41
CA LYS A 3 10.69 -39.88 13.90
C LYS A 3 11.87 -39.21 13.17
N LYS A 4 11.65 -38.74 11.94
CA LYS A 4 12.53 -37.75 11.30
C LYS A 4 11.82 -36.40 11.31
N VAL A 5 12.29 -35.56 12.24
CA VAL A 5 12.07 -34.11 12.25
C VAL A 5 13.05 -33.53 11.23
N VAL A 6 12.57 -32.83 10.21
CA VAL A 6 13.39 -31.99 9.34
C VAL A 6 13.28 -30.57 9.88
N LEU A 7 14.36 -30.14 10.53
CA LEU A 7 14.64 -28.74 10.83
C LEU A 7 15.22 -28.12 9.56
N LEU A 8 14.56 -27.10 8.99
CA LEU A 8 15.19 -26.14 8.10
C LEU A 8 14.60 -24.77 8.40
N LEU A 9 15.34 -23.99 9.18
CA LEU A 9 15.08 -22.59 9.46
C LEU A 9 16.27 -21.79 8.94
N THR A 10 15.91 -20.74 8.19
CA THR A 10 16.62 -19.47 7.99
C THR A 10 17.98 -19.47 7.30
N ALA A 11 17.97 -19.02 6.03
CA ALA A 11 18.56 -17.73 5.64
C ALA A 11 18.26 -17.47 4.15
N LEU A 12 17.12 -16.84 3.87
CA LEU A 12 16.98 -16.03 2.68
C LEU A 12 16.56 -14.64 3.16
N LEU A 13 17.56 -13.79 3.39
CA LEU A 13 17.39 -12.35 3.22
C LEU A 13 17.14 -12.13 1.73
N GLY A 14 15.89 -12.34 1.31
CA GLY A 14 15.40 -11.81 0.06
C GLY A 14 15.35 -10.30 0.23
N LEU A 15 16.22 -9.60 -0.49
CA LEU A 15 16.08 -8.18 -0.78
C LEU A 15 14.74 -7.98 -1.50
N ALA A 16 13.68 -7.79 -0.74
CA ALA A 16 12.43 -7.23 -1.24
C ALA A 16 12.60 -5.70 -1.23
N GLY A 17 13.34 -5.19 -2.21
CA GLY A 17 13.26 -3.79 -2.62
C GLY A 17 12.19 -3.69 -3.70
N LEU A 18 10.95 -3.38 -3.30
CA LEU A 18 9.81 -3.17 -4.21
C LEU A 18 9.14 -1.87 -3.83
N HIS A 19 9.52 -0.75 -4.44
CA HIS A 19 8.78 0.51 -4.31
C HIS A 19 8.72 1.26 -5.66
N ALA A 20 7.55 1.17 -6.30
CA ALA A 20 6.76 2.32 -6.71
C ALA A 20 7.21 3.09 -8.00
N ALA A 21 6.29 3.78 -8.72
CA ALA A 21 6.18 5.23 -8.64
C ALA A 21 7.43 5.80 -9.30
N PRO A 22 8.24 6.77 -8.81
CA PRO A 22 9.53 7.01 -9.47
C PRO A 22 10.19 5.67 -9.73
N VAL A 23 10.59 5.44 -10.99
CA VAL A 23 11.33 4.25 -11.39
C VAL A 23 12.36 4.01 -10.31
N THR A 24 12.41 2.80 -9.75
CA THR A 24 13.28 2.54 -8.60
C THR A 24 14.21 1.39 -8.93
N ALA A 25 15.50 1.68 -8.83
CA ALA A 25 16.60 0.76 -9.11
C ALA A 25 16.42 0.02 -10.45
N MET A 26 16.06 0.73 -11.50
CA MET A 26 15.91 0.13 -12.82
C MET A 26 17.28 -0.11 -13.44
N PRO A 27 17.63 -1.37 -13.78
CA PRO A 27 18.94 -1.65 -14.34
C PRO A 27 19.07 -0.99 -15.70
N VAL A 28 20.17 -0.25 -15.89
CA VAL A 28 20.54 0.37 -17.16
C VAL A 28 21.96 -0.05 -17.52
N ARG A 29 22.23 -0.25 -18.82
CA ARG A 29 23.49 -0.86 -19.29
C ARG A 29 24.46 0.23 -19.71
N PHE A 30 25.52 0.43 -18.95
CA PHE A 30 26.53 1.43 -19.27
C PHE A 30 27.91 0.81 -19.45
N THR A 31 28.75 1.49 -20.21
CA THR A 31 30.17 1.20 -20.36
C THR A 31 30.98 2.44 -20.01
N GLN A 32 32.09 2.23 -19.30
CA GLN A 32 33.10 3.28 -19.11
C GLN A 32 33.77 3.64 -20.44
N PRO A 33 34.48 4.79 -20.53
CA PRO A 33 35.21 5.19 -21.72
C PRO A 33 36.25 4.18 -22.23
N ASP A 34 36.73 3.27 -21.38
CA ASP A 34 37.65 2.19 -21.77
C ASP A 34 36.96 0.91 -22.28
N GLY A 35 35.62 0.93 -22.37
CA GLY A 35 34.79 -0.19 -22.80
C GLY A 35 34.43 -1.19 -21.71
N SER A 36 34.88 -0.99 -20.47
CA SER A 36 34.48 -1.87 -19.36
C SER A 36 32.99 -1.68 -19.01
N PRO A 37 32.22 -2.77 -18.83
CA PRO A 37 30.82 -2.67 -18.43
C PRO A 37 30.70 -2.26 -16.96
N ILE A 38 29.66 -1.47 -16.64
CA ILE A 38 29.32 -1.10 -15.27
C ILE A 38 27.85 -1.44 -14.98
N GLU A 39 27.60 -1.94 -13.77
CA GLU A 39 26.25 -2.19 -13.26
C GLU A 39 25.76 -0.92 -12.55
N ILE A 40 24.80 -0.24 -13.16
CA ILE A 40 24.19 0.95 -12.58
C ILE A 40 22.68 0.88 -12.72
N TYR A 41 22.01 1.63 -11.86
CA TYR A 41 20.57 1.69 -11.79
C TYR A 41 20.11 3.13 -11.93
N ALA A 42 18.97 3.32 -12.58
CA ALA A 42 18.30 4.60 -12.69
C ALA A 42 17.13 4.63 -11.71
N SER A 43 17.01 5.72 -10.95
CA SER A 43 15.86 5.98 -10.09
C SER A 43 15.30 7.39 -10.28
N GLY A 44 14.01 7.56 -10.04
CA GLY A 44 13.33 8.85 -10.09
C GLY A 44 12.17 8.90 -11.08
N ASP A 45 11.68 10.11 -11.30
CA ASP A 45 10.53 10.41 -12.15
C ASP A 45 10.90 11.43 -13.24
N GLU A 46 9.89 11.95 -13.94
CA GLU A 46 10.04 12.91 -15.02
C GLU A 46 10.61 14.26 -14.58
N PHE A 47 10.54 14.59 -13.29
CA PHE A 47 11.00 15.87 -12.76
C PHE A 47 12.38 15.76 -12.12
N HIS A 48 12.63 14.66 -11.42
CA HIS A 48 13.88 14.40 -10.72
C HIS A 48 14.29 12.94 -10.81
N ASN A 49 15.45 12.69 -11.42
CA ASN A 49 16.03 11.36 -11.57
C ASN A 49 17.54 11.36 -11.37
N TRP A 50 18.07 10.20 -10.96
CA TRP A 50 19.49 10.01 -10.69
C TRP A 50 19.95 8.58 -11.00
N LEU A 51 21.24 8.44 -11.26
CA LEU A 51 21.90 7.14 -11.40
C LEU A 51 22.54 6.74 -10.07
N HIS A 52 22.54 5.46 -9.74
CA HIS A 52 23.17 4.93 -8.53
C HIS A 52 23.57 3.44 -8.67
N ASP A 53 24.37 2.93 -7.75
CA ASP A 53 24.66 1.48 -7.63
C ASP A 53 23.62 0.75 -6.76
N ALA A 54 23.79 -0.57 -6.55
CA ALA A 54 22.87 -1.37 -5.75
C ALA A 54 22.82 -0.95 -4.27
N GLU A 55 23.90 -0.35 -3.78
CA GLU A 55 24.06 0.15 -2.42
C GLU A 55 23.58 1.61 -2.25
N GLY A 56 23.12 2.26 -3.32
CA GLY A 56 22.54 3.60 -3.30
C GLY A 56 23.56 4.74 -3.36
N TYR A 57 24.80 4.49 -3.78
CA TYR A 57 25.77 5.55 -4.08
C TYR A 57 25.43 6.19 -5.42
N THR A 58 25.17 7.49 -5.40
CA THR A 58 24.83 8.26 -6.59
C THR A 58 26.01 8.34 -7.55
N ILE A 59 25.71 8.20 -8.84
CA ILE A 59 26.66 8.16 -9.95
C ILE A 59 26.39 9.37 -10.85
N VAL A 60 27.45 10.05 -11.23
CA VAL A 60 27.44 11.15 -12.19
C VAL A 60 28.52 10.93 -13.23
N LYS A 61 28.38 11.59 -14.37
CA LYS A 61 29.41 11.57 -15.41
C LYS A 61 30.40 12.71 -15.16
N SER A 62 31.68 12.36 -15.03
CA SER A 62 32.78 13.32 -14.96
C SER A 62 33.03 13.92 -16.33
N GLU A 63 33.18 15.24 -16.38
CA GLU A 63 33.56 15.97 -17.58
C GLU A 63 34.90 16.69 -17.35
N PRO A 64 35.83 16.69 -18.33
CA PRO A 64 35.64 16.35 -19.75
C PRO A 64 35.99 14.91 -20.15
N ASP A 65 36.40 14.05 -19.20
CA ASP A 65 36.97 12.72 -19.50
C ASP A 65 35.91 11.61 -19.69
N GLY A 66 34.63 11.91 -19.43
CA GLY A 66 33.48 11.07 -19.77
C GLY A 66 33.29 9.84 -18.88
N TRP A 67 34.05 9.73 -17.78
CA TRP A 67 33.99 8.59 -16.86
C TRP A 67 32.77 8.67 -15.95
N TYR A 68 32.10 7.54 -15.72
CA TYR A 68 31.09 7.43 -14.66
C TYR A 68 31.80 7.26 -13.32
N VAL A 69 31.53 8.19 -12.42
CA VAL A 69 32.15 8.29 -11.10
C VAL A 69 31.07 8.44 -10.04
N TYR A 70 31.38 8.06 -8.81
CA TYR A 70 30.49 8.34 -7.70
C TYR A 70 30.44 9.84 -7.39
N ALA A 71 29.29 10.33 -6.95
CA ALA A 71 29.04 11.73 -6.69
C ALA A 71 29.55 12.19 -5.31
N LEU A 72 29.89 13.47 -5.22
CA LEU A 72 30.06 14.24 -3.99
C LEU A 72 28.87 15.20 -3.83
N GLN A 73 28.49 15.48 -2.58
CA GLN A 73 27.53 16.55 -2.31
C GLN A 73 28.19 17.90 -2.60
N ASP A 74 27.54 18.77 -3.37
CA ASP A 74 27.99 20.13 -3.67
C ASP A 74 26.83 21.13 -3.51
N GLY A 75 26.72 21.73 -2.33
CA GLY A 75 25.61 22.61 -1.99
C GLY A 75 24.25 21.92 -2.15
N ASP A 76 23.37 22.55 -2.93
CA ASP A 76 22.04 22.01 -3.28
C ASP A 76 22.10 20.91 -4.36
N GLY A 77 23.27 20.67 -4.95
CA GLY A 77 23.50 19.73 -6.05
C GLY A 77 24.55 18.66 -5.76
N VAL A 78 25.03 18.04 -6.84
CA VAL A 78 26.04 16.98 -6.81
C VAL A 78 27.18 17.29 -7.78
N SER A 79 28.40 16.85 -7.45
CA SER A 79 29.59 17.02 -8.30
C SER A 79 30.35 15.69 -8.48
N PRO A 80 31.11 15.50 -9.56
CA PRO A 80 31.87 14.27 -9.78
C PRO A 80 33.02 14.11 -8.80
N SER A 81 33.19 12.90 -8.24
CA SER A 81 34.39 12.52 -7.49
C SER A 81 35.48 11.94 -8.40
N THR A 82 36.61 11.55 -7.82
CA THR A 82 37.65 10.76 -8.51
C THR A 82 37.44 9.25 -8.42
N CYS A 83 36.37 8.79 -7.75
CA CYS A 83 36.09 7.38 -7.49
C CYS A 83 35.31 6.77 -8.65
N ARG A 84 35.94 5.87 -9.41
CA ARG A 84 35.38 5.29 -10.64
C ARG A 84 34.45 4.12 -10.37
N VAL A 85 33.27 4.16 -10.99
CA VAL A 85 32.29 3.06 -10.91
C VAL A 85 32.88 1.80 -11.56
N GLY A 86 32.73 0.65 -10.89
CA GLY A 86 33.27 -0.64 -11.33
C GLY A 86 34.77 -0.88 -11.06
N ALA A 87 35.53 0.16 -10.67
CA ALA A 87 36.97 0.04 -10.39
C ALA A 87 37.34 0.39 -8.95
N ASP A 88 36.67 1.38 -8.35
CA ASP A 88 36.91 1.82 -6.98
C ASP A 88 35.75 1.44 -6.05
N SER A 89 36.02 1.33 -4.74
CA SER A 89 34.99 1.19 -3.70
C SER A 89 34.63 2.57 -3.13
N PRO A 90 33.37 3.05 -3.28
CA PRO A 90 32.96 4.35 -2.76
C PRO A 90 33.01 4.36 -1.22
N GLN A 91 32.63 3.26 -0.58
CA GLN A 91 32.71 3.09 0.87
C GLN A 91 34.17 3.21 1.37
N ALA A 92 35.13 2.55 0.71
CA ALA A 92 36.53 2.63 1.10
C ALA A 92 37.14 4.02 0.89
N ARG A 93 36.55 4.81 -0.02
CA ARG A 93 36.90 6.22 -0.26
C ARG A 93 36.16 7.20 0.66
N GLY A 94 35.31 6.71 1.56
CA GLY A 94 34.57 7.53 2.54
C GLY A 94 33.36 8.27 1.95
N LEU A 95 32.93 7.92 0.74
CA LEU A 95 31.71 8.47 0.15
C LEU A 95 30.48 7.97 0.92
N GLN A 96 29.38 8.71 0.84
CA GLN A 96 28.13 8.37 1.51
C GLN A 96 27.08 7.96 0.47
N PRO A 97 26.29 6.91 0.73
CA PRO A 97 25.14 6.59 -0.11
C PRO A 97 24.03 7.64 0.08
N GLY A 98 23.12 7.75 -0.88
CA GLY A 98 21.94 8.62 -0.81
C GLY A 98 22.21 10.12 -1.06
N ILE A 99 23.41 10.48 -1.53
CA ILE A 99 23.71 11.86 -1.98
C ILE A 99 22.75 12.24 -3.11
N ASN A 100 22.03 13.35 -2.97
CA ASN A 100 21.06 13.80 -3.99
C ASN A 100 20.93 15.32 -3.96
N LEU A 101 20.10 15.88 -4.83
CA LEU A 101 19.66 17.27 -4.72
C LEU A 101 19.05 17.53 -3.34
N SER A 102 19.18 18.78 -2.86
CA SER A 102 18.49 19.16 -1.65
C SER A 102 16.96 19.11 -1.86
N PRO A 103 16.17 18.82 -0.80
CA PRO A 103 14.71 18.82 -0.90
C PRO A 103 14.12 20.12 -1.47
N ARG A 104 14.81 21.25 -1.23
CA ARG A 104 14.41 22.55 -1.78
C ARG A 104 14.60 22.61 -3.30
N ALA A 105 15.73 22.12 -3.81
CA ALA A 105 16.01 22.09 -5.24
C ALA A 105 15.05 21.16 -5.98
N ILE A 106 14.75 20.01 -5.38
CA ILE A 106 13.73 19.05 -5.87
C ILE A 106 12.35 19.70 -5.90
N SER A 107 11.91 20.31 -4.78
CA SER A 107 10.61 21.00 -4.70
C SER A 107 10.47 22.10 -5.74
N ALA A 108 11.53 22.88 -5.97
CA ALA A 108 11.52 23.94 -6.99
C ALA A 108 11.35 23.38 -8.41
N GLN A 109 11.82 22.16 -8.69
CA GLN A 109 11.58 21.47 -9.97
C GLN A 109 10.11 21.08 -10.12
N TYR A 110 9.50 20.52 -9.08
CA TYR A 110 8.10 20.12 -9.14
C TYR A 110 7.12 21.31 -9.20
N ASP A 111 7.37 22.40 -8.46
CA ASP A 111 6.44 23.55 -8.37
C ASP A 111 6.24 24.27 -9.69
N ARG A 112 7.32 24.44 -10.48
CA ARG A 112 7.27 25.13 -11.78
C ARG A 112 6.31 24.49 -12.77
N ASN A 113 6.09 23.19 -12.61
CA ASN A 113 5.38 22.32 -13.55
C ASN A 113 3.96 21.96 -13.08
N SER A 114 3.57 22.38 -11.89
CA SER A 114 2.28 22.07 -11.26
C SER A 114 1.05 22.41 -12.12
N THR A 115 1.05 23.56 -12.80
CA THR A 115 -0.09 24.01 -13.63
C THR A 115 -0.32 23.17 -14.90
N MET A 116 0.70 22.44 -15.35
CA MET A 116 0.63 21.57 -16.54
C MET A 116 0.16 20.14 -16.21
N ARG A 117 -0.04 19.85 -14.91
CA ARG A 117 -0.54 18.58 -14.37
C ARG A 117 -2.06 18.60 -14.13
N ASN A 118 -2.79 19.45 -14.82
CA ASN A 118 -4.25 19.48 -14.68
C ASN A 118 -4.87 18.31 -15.45
N TYR A 119 -5.36 17.30 -14.73
CA TYR A 119 -6.00 16.11 -15.28
C TYR A 119 -7.54 16.26 -15.43
N ASP A 120 -8.10 17.44 -15.17
CA ASP A 120 -9.56 17.68 -15.30
C ASP A 120 -10.03 17.85 -16.77
N ASN A 121 -9.10 18.01 -17.71
CA ASN A 121 -9.39 18.19 -19.14
C ASN A 121 -8.78 17.05 -19.95
N ALA A 122 -9.27 15.83 -19.76
CA ALA A 122 -8.95 14.70 -20.63
C ALA A 122 -9.25 15.06 -22.09
N ARG A 123 -8.32 14.72 -22.99
CA ARG A 123 -8.39 14.94 -24.45
C ARG A 123 -8.23 13.64 -25.21
N SER A 124 -8.79 12.59 -24.63
CA SER A 124 -8.70 11.26 -25.19
C SER A 124 -9.85 10.39 -24.68
N PRO A 125 -10.35 9.46 -25.52
CA PRO A 125 -11.43 8.57 -25.15
C PRO A 125 -10.94 7.50 -24.17
N SER A 126 -11.64 7.34 -23.05
CA SER A 126 -11.34 6.28 -22.07
C SER A 126 -12.05 4.95 -22.37
N THR A 127 -12.89 4.90 -23.42
CA THR A 127 -13.61 3.70 -23.89
C THR A 127 -13.69 3.67 -25.40
N GLY A 128 -13.90 2.50 -26.00
CA GLY A 128 -13.98 2.31 -27.44
C GLY A 128 -12.63 1.97 -28.06
N GLN A 129 -12.43 2.45 -29.29
CA GLN A 129 -11.17 2.30 -30.02
C GLN A 129 -10.31 3.54 -29.76
N PHE A 130 -9.05 3.33 -29.41
CA PHE A 130 -8.04 4.36 -29.24
C PHE A 130 -6.86 4.04 -30.14
N ASN A 131 -6.45 4.99 -30.99
CA ASN A 131 -5.38 4.78 -31.96
C ASN A 131 -4.13 5.59 -31.57
N ASN A 132 -3.20 4.92 -30.91
CA ASN A 132 -1.93 5.48 -30.48
C ASN A 132 -0.94 5.57 -31.64
N LEU A 133 -0.32 6.73 -31.88
CA LEU A 133 0.74 6.88 -32.88
C LEU A 133 2.11 6.68 -32.22
N VAL A 134 2.93 5.75 -32.70
CA VAL A 134 4.27 5.49 -32.18
C VAL A 134 5.33 5.94 -33.17
N VAL A 135 6.27 6.78 -32.74
CA VAL A 135 7.30 7.35 -33.61
C VAL A 135 8.69 7.11 -33.05
N PHE A 136 9.58 6.56 -33.88
CA PHE A 136 10.97 6.31 -33.51
C PHE A 136 11.86 7.49 -33.90
N ILE A 137 12.56 8.06 -32.93
CA ILE A 137 13.46 9.20 -33.09
C ILE A 137 14.90 8.74 -32.82
N LYS A 138 15.81 9.16 -33.68
CA LYS A 138 17.26 9.12 -33.41
C LYS A 138 17.90 10.45 -33.77
N PHE A 139 19.04 10.75 -33.16
CA PHE A 139 19.84 11.92 -33.51
C PHE A 139 20.82 11.60 -34.65
N ALA A 140 21.42 12.65 -35.22
CA ALA A 140 22.35 12.53 -36.36
C ALA A 140 23.55 11.62 -36.07
N ASP A 141 24.02 11.59 -34.81
CA ASP A 141 25.15 10.83 -34.31
C ASP A 141 24.77 9.50 -33.63
N ASP A 142 23.48 9.19 -33.55
CA ASP A 142 23.00 7.95 -32.95
C ASP A 142 23.15 6.75 -33.88
N PRO A 143 23.45 5.56 -33.32
CA PRO A 143 23.32 4.31 -34.05
C PRO A 143 21.84 4.03 -34.41
N PRO A 144 21.59 3.11 -35.35
CA PRO A 144 20.24 2.58 -35.55
C PRO A 144 19.73 1.87 -34.28
N PHE A 145 18.41 1.79 -34.13
CA PHE A 145 17.77 0.94 -33.12
C PHE A 145 18.25 -0.52 -33.25
N ALA A 146 18.51 -1.16 -32.11
CA ALA A 146 19.12 -2.49 -32.10
C ALA A 146 18.13 -3.61 -32.45
N ASP A 147 16.86 -3.41 -32.09
CA ASP A 147 15.80 -4.41 -32.23
C ASP A 147 14.94 -4.23 -33.48
N SER A 148 14.24 -5.31 -33.85
CA SER A 148 13.27 -5.28 -34.95
C SER A 148 11.96 -4.61 -34.54
N ILE A 149 11.18 -4.13 -35.52
CA ILE A 149 9.83 -3.62 -35.24
C ILE A 149 8.91 -4.67 -34.58
N GLY A 150 9.16 -5.96 -34.81
CA GLY A 150 8.40 -7.04 -34.17
C GLY A 150 8.56 -7.08 -32.65
N PHE A 151 9.71 -6.65 -32.13
CA PHE A 151 9.94 -6.52 -30.69
C PHE A 151 9.00 -5.47 -30.08
N TYR A 152 8.95 -4.27 -30.68
CA TYR A 152 8.05 -3.19 -30.25
C TYR A 152 6.58 -3.53 -30.48
N HIS A 153 6.24 -4.10 -31.64
CA HIS A 153 4.88 -4.58 -31.90
C HIS A 153 4.40 -5.56 -30.81
N ASN A 154 5.29 -6.43 -30.30
CA ASN A 154 4.91 -7.34 -29.22
C ASN A 154 4.59 -6.61 -27.91
N MET A 155 5.33 -5.55 -27.57
CA MET A 155 5.09 -4.76 -26.35
C MET A 155 3.84 -3.89 -26.45
N PHE A 156 3.56 -3.32 -27.62
CA PHE A 156 2.40 -2.44 -27.80
C PHE A 156 1.13 -3.22 -28.14
N ASN A 157 1.17 -4.09 -29.16
CA ASN A 157 -0.03 -4.59 -29.85
C ASN A 157 -0.30 -6.09 -29.68
N ASN A 158 0.56 -6.86 -29.01
CA ASN A 158 0.32 -8.30 -28.89
C ASN A 158 -0.98 -8.58 -28.12
N ASN A 159 -1.98 -9.13 -28.81
CA ASN A 159 -3.29 -9.45 -28.26
C ASN A 159 -3.46 -10.94 -27.94
N THR A 160 -2.37 -11.73 -27.99
CA THR A 160 -2.42 -13.13 -27.56
C THR A 160 -2.79 -13.17 -26.08
N LEU A 161 -3.71 -14.05 -25.68
CA LEU A 161 -4.11 -14.20 -24.29
C LEU A 161 -2.87 -14.32 -23.38
N ASN A 162 -2.82 -13.51 -22.32
CA ASN A 162 -1.71 -13.43 -21.36
C ASN A 162 -0.36 -12.94 -21.93
N ALA A 163 -0.32 -12.33 -23.12
CA ALA A 163 0.86 -11.59 -23.54
C ALA A 163 0.97 -10.28 -22.74
N ASN A 164 2.16 -10.00 -22.21
CA ASN A 164 2.49 -8.77 -21.50
C ASN A 164 2.67 -7.62 -22.50
N SER A 165 1.59 -6.93 -22.82
CA SER A 165 1.53 -5.84 -23.79
C SER A 165 0.59 -4.73 -23.31
N MET A 166 0.84 -3.51 -23.76
CA MET A 166 -0.03 -2.37 -23.44
C MET A 166 -1.48 -2.62 -23.88
N LYS A 167 -1.69 -3.13 -25.10
CA LYS A 167 -3.03 -3.48 -25.60
C LYS A 167 -3.76 -4.47 -24.68
N ASN A 168 -3.12 -5.58 -24.31
CA ASN A 168 -3.74 -6.55 -23.41
C ASN A 168 -3.97 -6.01 -22.00
N TYR A 169 -3.09 -5.13 -21.52
CA TYR A 169 -3.25 -4.46 -20.24
C TYR A 169 -4.57 -3.69 -20.22
N PHE A 170 -4.78 -2.77 -21.16
CA PHE A 170 -5.98 -1.94 -21.18
C PHE A 170 -7.24 -2.73 -21.49
N LEU A 171 -7.19 -3.74 -22.36
CA LEU A 171 -8.31 -4.68 -22.55
C LEU A 171 -8.72 -5.34 -21.22
N THR A 172 -7.74 -5.86 -20.46
CA THR A 172 -8.00 -6.53 -19.18
C THR A 172 -8.45 -5.53 -18.10
N ALA A 173 -7.77 -4.39 -17.99
CA ALA A 173 -8.01 -3.39 -16.96
C ALA A 173 -9.38 -2.73 -17.13
N SER A 174 -9.82 -2.55 -18.37
CA SER A 174 -11.09 -1.92 -18.75
C SER A 174 -12.26 -2.90 -18.90
N TYR A 175 -12.06 -4.19 -18.72
CA TYR A 175 -13.10 -5.21 -18.97
C TYR A 175 -13.61 -5.17 -20.42
N ASP A 176 -12.68 -5.15 -21.36
CA ASP A 176 -12.89 -5.07 -22.81
C ASP A 176 -13.60 -3.78 -23.29
N GLN A 177 -13.65 -2.73 -22.45
CA GLN A 177 -14.28 -1.46 -22.80
C GLN A 177 -13.36 -0.52 -23.57
N LEU A 178 -12.04 -0.67 -23.46
CA LEU A 178 -11.04 0.12 -24.17
C LEU A 178 -10.07 -0.78 -24.92
N THR A 179 -9.94 -0.54 -26.22
CA THR A 179 -8.94 -1.17 -27.09
C THR A 179 -7.95 -0.12 -27.56
N ILE A 180 -6.67 -0.31 -27.25
CA ILE A 180 -5.60 0.57 -27.74
C ILE A 180 -4.81 -0.14 -28.83
N ASP A 181 -4.83 0.40 -30.04
CA ASP A 181 -3.98 -0.04 -31.15
C ASP A 181 -2.87 0.97 -31.41
N SER A 182 -1.64 0.49 -31.53
CA SER A 182 -0.47 1.35 -31.80
C SER A 182 0.00 1.23 -33.24
N PHE A 183 0.11 2.36 -33.92
CA PHE A 183 0.53 2.46 -35.32
C PHE A 183 1.92 3.07 -35.40
N PHE A 184 2.85 2.38 -36.09
CA PHE A 184 4.26 2.75 -36.11
C PHE A 184 4.59 3.64 -37.31
N PHE A 185 5.17 4.80 -37.04
CA PHE A 185 5.57 5.79 -38.05
C PHE A 185 7.05 6.17 -37.93
N PRO A 186 7.75 6.38 -39.06
CA PRO A 186 7.37 5.98 -40.42
C PRO A 186 7.05 4.47 -40.51
N PRO A 187 6.19 4.04 -41.46
CA PRO A 187 5.87 2.63 -41.61
C PRO A 187 7.15 1.79 -41.78
N PRO A 188 7.30 0.68 -41.03
CA PRO A 188 8.52 -0.13 -41.08
C PRO A 188 8.74 -0.75 -42.46
N ASN A 189 10.01 -0.94 -42.83
CA ASN A 189 10.37 -1.69 -44.04
C ASN A 189 10.68 -3.14 -43.68
N GLY A 190 9.68 -4.01 -43.79
CA GLY A 190 9.78 -5.40 -43.32
C GLY A 190 9.95 -5.43 -41.80
N THR A 191 11.06 -5.98 -41.31
CA THR A 191 11.38 -6.02 -39.87
C THR A 191 12.16 -4.79 -39.38
N VAL A 192 12.57 -3.91 -40.30
CA VAL A 192 13.46 -2.78 -40.01
C VAL A 192 12.64 -1.57 -39.57
N ILE A 193 13.05 -0.99 -38.45
CA ILE A 193 12.51 0.28 -37.94
C ILE A 193 12.99 1.41 -38.83
N LEU A 194 12.07 2.21 -39.34
CA LEU A 194 12.38 3.50 -39.93
C LEU A 194 12.24 4.58 -38.86
N THR A 195 13.09 5.60 -38.91
CA THR A 195 13.18 6.63 -37.86
C THR A 195 13.04 8.02 -38.46
N TYR A 196 12.51 8.95 -37.66
CA TYR A 196 12.85 10.36 -37.83
C TYR A 196 14.29 10.56 -37.32
N THR A 197 15.17 11.07 -38.18
CA THR A 197 16.53 11.44 -37.79
C THR A 197 16.60 12.94 -37.63
N ASP A 198 16.75 13.41 -36.39
CA ASP A 198 16.92 14.84 -36.15
C ASP A 198 18.26 15.32 -36.69
N THR A 199 18.26 16.53 -37.27
CA THR A 199 19.48 17.12 -37.84
C THR A 199 20.47 17.56 -36.77
N LEU A 200 20.01 17.79 -35.54
CA LEU A 200 20.86 18.15 -34.42
C LEU A 200 21.41 16.88 -33.75
N PRO A 201 22.70 16.88 -33.38
CA PRO A 201 23.31 15.77 -32.64
C PRO A 201 22.71 15.65 -31.23
N ARG A 202 22.77 14.46 -30.64
CA ARG A 202 22.27 14.18 -29.29
C ARG A 202 22.82 15.15 -28.25
N ASN A 203 24.08 15.57 -28.40
CA ASN A 203 24.74 16.50 -27.47
C ASN A 203 24.07 17.89 -27.41
N TYR A 204 23.30 18.29 -28.42
CA TYR A 204 22.46 19.47 -28.36
C TYR A 204 21.33 19.32 -27.32
N TYR A 205 20.84 18.10 -27.12
CA TYR A 205 19.79 17.79 -26.14
C TYR A 205 20.37 17.35 -24.79
N ARG A 206 21.63 17.68 -24.52
CA ARG A 206 22.33 17.40 -23.26
C ARG A 206 22.74 18.69 -22.54
N PRO A 207 22.99 18.65 -21.22
CA PRO A 207 23.53 19.77 -20.47
C PRO A 207 24.78 20.41 -21.09
N LEU A 208 24.85 21.74 -21.04
CA LEU A 208 26.01 22.54 -21.43
C LEU A 208 27.17 22.25 -20.49
N SER A 209 28.34 21.97 -21.06
CA SER A 209 29.58 21.75 -20.31
C SER A 209 30.81 22.14 -21.13
N ALA A 210 32.00 22.11 -20.51
CA ALA A 210 33.26 22.37 -21.23
C ALA A 210 33.52 21.36 -22.37
N SER A 211 33.05 20.13 -22.23
CA SER A 211 33.13 19.06 -23.24
C SER A 211 31.91 19.03 -24.18
N ASN A 212 30.80 19.66 -23.78
CA ASN A 212 29.60 19.80 -24.59
C ASN A 212 29.17 21.28 -24.73
N PRO A 213 29.89 22.10 -25.53
CA PRO A 213 29.60 23.52 -25.67
C PRO A 213 28.30 23.83 -26.41
N ASN A 214 27.65 22.82 -27.03
CA ASN A 214 26.39 22.98 -27.75
C ASN A 214 25.16 22.59 -26.90
N GLY A 215 25.38 22.15 -25.66
CA GLY A 215 24.31 21.74 -24.75
C GLY A 215 23.40 22.89 -24.31
N TYR A 216 22.36 22.56 -23.54
CA TYR A 216 21.44 23.52 -22.94
C TYR A 216 21.92 23.97 -21.55
N ASP A 217 21.64 25.20 -21.14
CA ASP A 217 21.86 25.62 -19.76
C ASP A 217 20.89 24.86 -18.85
N VAL A 218 21.42 24.09 -17.89
CA VAL A 218 20.61 23.31 -16.94
C VAL A 218 19.68 24.17 -16.09
N ASN A 219 19.99 25.47 -15.97
CA ASN A 219 19.20 26.46 -15.24
C ASN A 219 18.17 27.18 -16.13
N ASP A 220 18.26 27.05 -17.45
CA ASP A 220 17.32 27.64 -18.41
C ASP A 220 16.26 26.61 -18.81
N HIS A 221 15.14 26.64 -18.09
CA HIS A 221 14.02 25.73 -18.33
C HIS A 221 13.28 26.01 -19.64
N ASP A 222 13.19 27.27 -20.05
CA ASP A 222 12.51 27.65 -21.29
C ASP A 222 13.30 27.14 -22.50
N GLU A 223 14.64 27.23 -22.44
CA GLU A 223 15.51 26.63 -23.44
C GLU A 223 15.30 25.12 -23.54
N ARG A 224 15.30 24.41 -22.41
CA ARG A 224 15.08 22.96 -22.35
C ARG A 224 13.76 22.56 -23.00
N THR A 225 12.65 23.15 -22.55
CA THR A 225 11.32 22.90 -23.10
C THR A 225 11.29 23.21 -24.60
N TYR A 226 11.83 24.36 -25.01
CA TYR A 226 11.81 24.74 -26.42
C TYR A 226 12.60 23.77 -27.31
N ARG A 227 13.75 23.28 -26.84
CA ARG A 227 14.56 22.28 -27.58
C ARG A 227 13.78 20.97 -27.77
N GLU A 228 13.21 20.41 -26.71
CA GLU A 228 12.40 19.19 -26.79
C GLU A 228 11.15 19.38 -27.65
N HIS A 229 10.37 20.43 -27.38
CA HIS A 229 9.13 20.66 -28.12
C HIS A 229 9.41 20.90 -29.61
N THR A 230 10.52 21.56 -29.96
CA THR A 230 10.95 21.73 -31.35
C THR A 230 11.32 20.38 -31.99
N LEU A 231 12.04 19.51 -31.28
CA LEU A 231 12.34 18.15 -31.73
C LEU A 231 11.04 17.39 -32.05
N LEU A 232 10.07 17.41 -31.13
CA LEU A 232 8.81 16.70 -31.28
C LEU A 232 7.95 17.30 -32.40
N ALA A 233 7.87 18.63 -32.52
CA ALA A 233 7.14 19.28 -33.61
C ALA A 233 7.73 18.99 -34.99
N ASN A 234 9.07 18.97 -35.12
CA ASN A 234 9.73 18.60 -36.35
C ASN A 234 9.47 17.12 -36.71
N CYS A 235 9.50 16.25 -35.70
CA CYS A 235 9.17 14.84 -35.85
C CYS A 235 7.72 14.64 -36.33
N VAL A 236 6.76 15.34 -35.69
CA VAL A 236 5.35 15.34 -36.09
C VAL A 236 5.18 15.84 -37.53
N ALA A 237 5.82 16.95 -37.90
CA ALA A 237 5.78 17.48 -39.26
C ALA A 237 6.32 16.49 -40.30
N TYR A 238 7.34 15.70 -39.94
CA TYR A 238 7.89 14.66 -40.79
C TYR A 238 6.93 13.48 -41.00
N ILE A 239 6.27 13.00 -39.94
CA ILE A 239 5.36 11.84 -40.04
C ILE A 239 3.96 12.19 -40.51
N ALA A 240 3.49 13.44 -40.35
CA ALA A 240 2.11 13.82 -40.62
C ALA A 240 1.61 13.43 -42.04
N PRO A 241 2.39 13.58 -43.13
CA PRO A 241 1.97 13.15 -44.47
C PRO A 241 1.89 11.62 -44.65
N MET A 242 2.44 10.84 -43.71
CA MET A 242 2.47 9.38 -43.74
C MET A 242 1.30 8.76 -42.99
N VAL A 243 0.64 9.52 -42.11
CA VAL A 243 -0.52 9.06 -41.35
C VAL A 243 -1.73 9.05 -42.29
N PRO A 244 -2.43 7.91 -42.46
CA PRO A 244 -3.61 7.85 -43.32
C PRO A 244 -4.70 8.81 -42.84
N ALA A 245 -5.35 9.52 -43.78
CA ALA A 245 -6.41 10.48 -43.45
C ALA A 245 -7.70 9.82 -42.92
N ASP A 246 -7.85 8.51 -43.11
CA ASP A 246 -8.95 7.68 -42.62
C ASP A 246 -8.63 6.94 -41.32
N LEU A 247 -7.40 7.05 -40.81
CA LEU A 247 -7.08 6.64 -39.44
C LEU A 247 -7.64 7.70 -38.49
N ASP A 248 -8.61 7.30 -37.69
CA ASP A 248 -9.15 8.12 -36.62
C ASP A 248 -8.09 8.29 -35.52
N ILE A 249 -7.71 9.53 -35.21
CA ILE A 249 -6.65 9.86 -34.26
C ILE A 249 -7.12 10.85 -33.18
N ASP A 250 -8.40 11.19 -33.20
CA ASP A 250 -9.10 12.15 -32.34
C ASP A 250 -10.47 11.51 -32.02
N GLY A 251 -10.43 10.43 -31.24
CA GLY A 251 -11.57 9.53 -31.08
C GLY A 251 -12.71 10.11 -30.24
N ASP A 252 -12.50 11.25 -29.59
CA ASP A 252 -13.52 12.02 -28.88
C ASP A 252 -13.92 13.35 -29.57
N ASP A 253 -13.42 13.59 -30.79
CA ASP A 253 -13.72 14.74 -31.66
C ASP A 253 -13.46 16.10 -30.98
N ASP A 254 -12.43 16.19 -30.14
CA ASP A 254 -12.11 17.40 -29.37
C ASP A 254 -11.12 18.34 -30.09
N GLY A 255 -10.59 17.91 -31.24
CA GLY A 255 -9.64 18.63 -32.08
C GLY A 255 -8.18 18.34 -31.75
N PHE A 256 -7.89 17.42 -30.82
CA PHE A 256 -6.56 17.01 -30.42
C PHE A 256 -6.28 15.56 -30.82
N VAL A 257 -5.01 15.25 -31.06
CA VAL A 257 -4.60 13.86 -31.28
C VAL A 257 -4.62 13.13 -29.94
N ASP A 258 -5.34 12.01 -29.85
CA ASP A 258 -5.55 11.22 -28.63
C ASP A 258 -4.23 10.94 -27.88
N ASN A 259 -3.21 10.48 -28.61
CA ASN A 259 -1.84 10.34 -28.09
C ASN A 259 -0.79 10.12 -29.19
N VAL A 260 0.39 10.69 -28.97
CA VAL A 260 1.62 10.35 -29.71
C VAL A 260 2.69 9.85 -28.74
N CYS A 261 3.19 8.65 -28.97
CA CYS A 261 4.28 8.03 -28.22
C CYS A 261 5.60 8.13 -28.99
N PHE A 262 6.53 8.93 -28.49
CA PHE A 262 7.87 9.09 -29.04
C PHE A 262 8.85 8.12 -28.36
N ILE A 263 9.53 7.29 -29.15
CA ILE A 263 10.58 6.39 -28.67
C ILE A 263 11.92 6.94 -29.16
N ILE A 264 12.74 7.42 -28.24
CA ILE A 264 14.08 7.93 -28.51
C ILE A 264 15.09 6.78 -28.41
N GLN A 265 15.99 6.73 -29.38
CA GLN A 265 17.08 5.77 -29.41
C GLN A 265 17.93 5.87 -28.14
N GLY A 266 18.50 4.75 -27.68
CA GLY A 266 19.51 4.75 -26.63
C GLY A 266 18.98 4.71 -25.19
N GLN A 267 19.79 5.25 -24.28
CA GLN A 267 19.63 5.12 -22.83
C GLN A 267 19.76 6.51 -22.17
N PRO A 268 19.43 6.66 -20.87
CA PRO A 268 19.73 7.91 -20.18
C PRO A 268 21.23 8.21 -20.30
N ASP A 269 21.63 9.46 -20.46
CA ASP A 269 23.05 9.80 -20.58
C ASP A 269 23.67 10.20 -19.22
N GLY A 270 22.85 10.34 -18.18
CA GLY A 270 23.27 10.86 -16.89
C GLY A 270 22.12 11.25 -15.96
N TRP A 271 22.44 12.13 -15.02
CA TRP A 271 21.57 12.64 -13.96
C TRP A 271 20.71 13.82 -14.45
N ALA A 272 19.38 13.79 -14.20
CA ALA A 272 18.40 14.86 -14.44
C ALA A 272 18.39 15.48 -15.85
N GLU A 273 18.16 14.65 -16.87
CA GLU A 273 18.31 15.04 -18.28
C GLU A 273 16.99 15.24 -19.03
N LEU A 274 17.05 16.04 -20.09
CA LEU A 274 15.92 16.34 -20.98
C LEU A 274 15.28 15.10 -21.60
N LEU A 275 16.07 14.07 -21.93
CA LEU A 275 15.60 12.89 -22.65
C LEU A 275 15.05 11.78 -21.73
N TRP A 276 14.78 12.07 -20.46
CA TRP A 276 14.20 11.09 -19.54
C TRP A 276 12.76 10.73 -19.95
N PRO A 277 12.29 9.47 -19.80
CA PRO A 277 10.92 9.11 -20.16
C PRO A 277 9.87 9.82 -19.32
N HIS A 278 8.80 10.31 -19.96
CA HIS A 278 7.75 11.07 -19.29
C HIS A 278 6.51 11.26 -20.18
N ARG A 279 5.37 11.64 -19.60
CA ARG A 279 4.24 12.25 -20.33
C ARG A 279 4.27 13.77 -20.14
N TRP A 280 3.99 14.51 -21.21
CA TRP A 280 3.87 15.97 -21.15
C TRP A 280 2.84 16.52 -22.13
N VAL A 281 2.78 17.85 -22.22
CA VAL A 281 1.96 18.58 -23.17
C VAL A 281 2.79 19.52 -24.04
N LEU A 282 2.55 19.49 -25.36
CA LEU A 282 3.29 20.26 -26.35
C LEU A 282 2.78 21.72 -26.44
N TYR A 283 2.98 22.50 -25.36
CA TYR A 283 2.36 23.82 -25.22
C TYR A 283 3.10 24.99 -25.89
N SER A 284 4.40 24.84 -26.16
CA SER A 284 5.25 25.95 -26.65
C SER A 284 5.33 26.03 -28.18
N VAL A 285 4.87 25.01 -28.89
CA VAL A 285 4.87 24.92 -30.34
C VAL A 285 3.57 24.26 -30.80
N ALA A 286 3.13 24.57 -32.02
CA ALA A 286 1.95 23.93 -32.60
C ALA A 286 2.40 22.86 -33.61
N ALA A 287 1.85 21.66 -33.49
CA ALA A 287 2.07 20.55 -34.40
C ALA A 287 0.74 19.87 -34.71
N TYR A 288 0.54 19.44 -35.95
CA TYR A 288 -0.75 18.93 -36.41
C TYR A 288 -0.57 17.67 -37.26
N ILE A 289 -1.50 16.73 -37.12
CA ILE A 289 -1.65 15.55 -37.97
C ILE A 289 -3.12 15.51 -38.40
N ASN A 290 -3.38 15.39 -39.71
CA ASN A 290 -4.73 15.34 -40.27
C ASN A 290 -5.71 16.44 -39.80
N GLY A 291 -5.19 17.60 -39.35
CA GLY A 291 -5.99 18.73 -38.86
C GLY A 291 -6.19 18.77 -37.34
N ALA A 292 -5.93 17.66 -36.63
CA ALA A 292 -5.93 17.61 -35.16
C ALA A 292 -4.59 18.07 -34.60
N GLN A 293 -4.61 18.75 -33.46
CA GLN A 293 -3.40 19.26 -32.80
C GLN A 293 -2.77 18.18 -31.92
N VAL A 294 -1.47 17.92 -32.09
CA VAL A 294 -0.72 17.11 -31.12
C VAL A 294 -0.50 17.96 -29.87
N TRP A 295 -1.02 17.49 -28.73
CA TRP A 295 -0.87 18.14 -27.44
C TRP A 295 -0.28 17.19 -26.41
N ASP A 296 -1.03 16.17 -26.01
CA ASP A 296 -0.55 15.13 -25.10
C ASP A 296 0.40 14.17 -25.81
N PHE A 297 1.53 13.86 -25.15
CA PHE A 297 2.48 12.89 -25.67
C PHE A 297 3.09 12.03 -24.57
N ASN A 298 3.47 10.80 -24.94
CA ASN A 298 4.37 9.98 -24.14
C ASN A 298 5.77 10.01 -24.76
N PHE A 299 6.78 10.06 -23.91
CA PHE A 299 8.19 10.09 -24.28
C PHE A 299 8.88 8.90 -23.63
N GLN A 300 9.56 8.08 -24.42
CA GLN A 300 10.17 6.83 -24.00
C GLN A 300 11.61 6.73 -24.48
N LEU A 301 12.47 6.06 -23.71
CA LEU A 301 13.80 5.65 -24.13
C LEU A 301 13.80 4.17 -24.52
N GLU A 302 14.49 3.83 -25.62
CA GLU A 302 14.71 2.46 -26.08
C GLU A 302 15.14 1.53 -24.93
N SER A 303 16.12 1.96 -24.12
CA SER A 303 16.64 1.12 -23.04
C SER A 303 15.63 0.85 -21.92
N PHE A 304 14.65 1.74 -21.73
CA PHE A 304 13.66 1.59 -20.67
C PHE A 304 12.66 0.48 -20.99
N LEU A 305 12.30 0.36 -22.26
CA LEU A 305 11.36 -0.64 -22.73
C LEU A 305 11.89 -2.08 -22.57
N TYR A 306 13.21 -2.28 -22.43
CA TYR A 306 13.80 -3.60 -22.22
C TYR A 306 13.54 -4.21 -20.84
N SER A 307 13.49 -3.40 -19.77
CA SER A 307 13.38 -3.90 -18.39
C SER A 307 11.99 -3.68 -17.79
N SER A 308 11.23 -2.68 -18.24
CA SER A 308 9.88 -2.40 -17.75
C SER A 308 8.75 -2.76 -18.75
N ALA A 309 9.07 -2.88 -20.04
CA ALA A 309 8.17 -3.28 -21.14
C ALA A 309 6.78 -2.61 -21.06
N ALA A 310 5.71 -3.42 -21.02
CA ALA A 310 4.33 -2.95 -20.97
C ALA A 310 3.98 -2.12 -19.72
N SER A 311 4.80 -2.15 -18.67
CA SER A 311 4.51 -1.47 -17.41
C SER A 311 4.62 0.05 -17.52
N VAL A 312 5.77 0.55 -18.00
CA VAL A 312 5.96 1.99 -18.23
C VAL A 312 5.03 2.46 -19.35
N LEU A 313 4.86 1.68 -20.41
CA LEU A 313 3.91 2.02 -21.48
C LEU A 313 2.47 2.15 -20.94
N ALA A 314 2.02 1.23 -20.08
CA ALA A 314 0.69 1.30 -19.49
C ALA A 314 0.54 2.48 -18.51
N HIS A 315 1.57 2.75 -17.70
CA HIS A 315 1.59 3.88 -16.76
C HIS A 315 1.43 5.22 -17.49
N GLU A 316 2.30 5.48 -18.47
CA GLU A 316 2.28 6.71 -19.25
C GLU A 316 1.02 6.86 -20.10
N MET A 317 0.55 5.75 -20.69
CA MET A 317 -0.71 5.76 -21.42
C MET A 317 -1.90 6.05 -20.49
N PHE A 318 -1.87 5.62 -19.23
CA PHE A 318 -2.98 5.90 -18.31
C PHE A 318 -3.00 7.40 -17.89
N HIS A 319 -1.84 8.07 -17.88
CA HIS A 319 -1.80 9.54 -17.81
C HIS A 319 -2.46 10.20 -19.02
N SER A 320 -2.31 9.65 -20.23
CA SER A 320 -3.02 10.16 -21.43
C SER A 320 -4.54 10.04 -21.29
N LEU A 321 -5.02 9.07 -20.49
CA LEU A 321 -6.43 8.95 -20.06
C LEU A 321 -6.74 9.72 -18.76
N SER A 322 -5.91 10.68 -18.38
CA SER A 322 -6.07 11.57 -17.22
C SER A 322 -5.93 10.94 -15.83
N ALA A 323 -5.33 9.76 -15.70
CA ALA A 323 -5.00 9.23 -14.39
C ALA A 323 -3.83 10.01 -13.77
N PRO A 324 -3.94 10.55 -12.55
CA PRO A 324 -2.82 11.13 -11.84
C PRO A 324 -1.96 10.07 -11.14
N ASP A 325 -0.76 10.47 -10.73
CA ASP A 325 0.09 9.65 -9.88
C ASP A 325 -0.45 9.45 -8.47
N LEU A 326 -0.25 8.25 -7.95
CA LEU A 326 -0.61 7.84 -6.59
C LEU A 326 0.59 7.74 -5.65
N TYR A 327 1.72 8.31 -6.05
CA TYR A 327 2.87 8.59 -5.20
C TYR A 327 3.06 10.08 -4.96
N ARG A 328 3.89 10.42 -3.97
CA ARG A 328 4.21 11.80 -3.61
C ARG A 328 5.52 12.22 -4.28
N TYR A 329 5.55 13.44 -4.78
CA TYR A 329 6.74 14.04 -5.40
C TYR A 329 7.64 14.71 -4.36
N TYR A 330 7.03 15.42 -3.40
CA TYR A 330 7.76 16.25 -2.44
C TYR A 330 8.16 15.49 -1.16
N ASP A 331 7.33 14.54 -0.74
CA ASP A 331 7.48 13.82 0.51
C ASP A 331 7.52 12.31 0.27
N ASN A 332 8.74 11.77 0.22
CA ASN A 332 8.98 10.33 0.07
C ASN A 332 9.06 9.57 1.41
N THR A 333 8.67 10.18 2.53
CA THR A 333 8.72 9.51 3.84
C THR A 333 7.81 8.29 3.92
N ILE A 334 6.78 8.24 3.09
CA ILE A 334 5.87 7.10 2.97
C ILE A 334 5.58 6.75 1.52
N THR A 335 5.12 5.51 1.30
CA THR A 335 4.56 5.01 0.05
C THR A 335 3.03 4.89 0.23
N PRO A 336 2.21 5.83 -0.28
CA PRO A 336 0.78 5.84 0.01
C PRO A 336 0.02 4.60 -0.48
N ILE A 337 0.35 4.12 -1.69
CA ILE A 337 -0.33 3.00 -2.37
C ILE A 337 0.66 1.90 -2.81
N GLY A 338 1.77 2.25 -3.45
CA GLY A 338 2.85 1.33 -3.83
C GLY A 338 2.41 0.21 -4.77
N VAL A 339 2.88 -1.01 -4.50
CA VAL A 339 2.71 -2.21 -5.35
C VAL A 339 1.27 -2.66 -5.63
N TRP A 340 0.26 -1.96 -5.13
CA TRP A 340 -1.15 -2.30 -5.31
C TRP A 340 -1.82 -1.57 -6.48
N ASP A 341 -1.13 -0.61 -7.12
CA ASP A 341 -1.67 0.17 -8.24
C ASP A 341 -0.59 0.53 -9.26
N LEU A 342 -0.91 0.45 -10.55
CA LEU A 342 -0.04 0.87 -11.66
C LEU A 342 0.42 2.34 -11.51
N MET A 343 -0.47 3.24 -11.13
CA MET A 343 -0.16 4.67 -10.96
C MET A 343 0.65 4.95 -9.69
N ALA A 344 1.00 3.90 -8.95
CA ALA A 344 1.87 3.98 -7.78
C ALA A 344 3.07 3.05 -7.87
N SER A 345 3.20 2.16 -8.86
CA SER A 345 4.31 1.21 -9.01
C SER A 345 4.35 0.57 -10.38
N ASN A 346 5.55 0.42 -10.95
CA ASN A 346 5.71 -0.18 -12.27
C ASN A 346 6.28 -1.61 -12.17
N THR A 347 5.49 -2.60 -11.69
CA THR A 347 5.95 -4.00 -11.71
C THR A 347 5.98 -4.56 -13.12
N ASN A 348 6.69 -5.65 -13.39
CA ASN A 348 6.71 -6.28 -14.70
C ASN A 348 6.42 -7.80 -14.60
N PRO A 349 5.28 -8.30 -15.11
CA PRO A 349 4.16 -7.57 -15.73
C PRO A 349 3.53 -6.50 -14.81
N PRO A 350 2.88 -5.46 -15.35
CA PRO A 350 2.23 -4.43 -14.53
C PRO A 350 1.07 -4.99 -13.73
N GLN A 351 0.92 -4.53 -12.49
CA GLN A 351 -0.27 -4.77 -11.70
C GLN A 351 -1.45 -3.93 -12.20
N SER A 352 -2.68 -4.35 -11.95
CA SER A 352 -3.87 -3.57 -12.28
C SER A 352 -3.98 -2.32 -11.40
N SER A 353 -4.50 -1.23 -11.94
CA SER A 353 -4.96 -0.09 -11.13
C SER A 353 -6.12 -0.46 -10.21
N ASN A 354 -6.25 0.28 -9.11
CA ASN A 354 -7.28 0.12 -8.09
C ASN A 354 -8.66 0.56 -8.59
N ALA A 355 -9.70 0.15 -7.88
CA ALA A 355 -11.09 0.37 -8.28
C ALA A 355 -11.46 1.85 -8.38
N TRP A 356 -10.91 2.71 -7.53
CA TRP A 356 -11.16 4.15 -7.61
C TRP A 356 -10.56 4.76 -8.88
N MET A 357 -9.33 4.36 -9.25
CA MET A 357 -8.70 4.82 -10.49
C MET A 357 -9.49 4.38 -11.72
N LYS A 358 -9.91 3.10 -11.76
CA LYS A 358 -10.74 2.56 -12.84
C LYS A 358 -12.11 3.24 -12.95
N PHE A 359 -12.70 3.64 -11.82
CA PHE A 359 -13.96 4.38 -11.79
C PHE A 359 -13.79 5.84 -12.21
N ARG A 360 -12.89 6.58 -11.53
CA ARG A 360 -12.78 8.05 -11.64
C ARG A 360 -12.08 8.49 -12.91
N TYR A 361 -11.02 7.80 -13.33
CA TYR A 361 -10.17 8.22 -14.46
C TYR A 361 -10.34 7.28 -15.66
N GLY A 362 -10.49 5.98 -15.44
CA GLY A 362 -10.76 5.03 -16.53
C GLY A 362 -12.21 5.03 -17.03
N HIS A 363 -13.18 5.39 -16.19
CA HIS A 363 -14.62 5.22 -16.46
C HIS A 363 -15.05 3.77 -16.76
N TRP A 364 -14.28 2.78 -16.32
CA TRP A 364 -14.51 1.35 -16.61
C TRP A 364 -15.36 0.63 -15.56
N LEU A 365 -15.63 1.29 -14.44
CA LEU A 365 -16.44 0.75 -13.35
C LEU A 365 -17.66 1.63 -13.10
N PRO A 366 -18.78 1.05 -12.64
CA PRO A 366 -19.88 1.84 -12.10
C PRO A 366 -19.43 2.56 -10.81
N THR A 367 -20.17 3.59 -10.42
CA THR A 367 -19.94 4.28 -9.14
C THR A 367 -19.91 3.27 -7.97
N PRO A 368 -18.83 3.20 -7.19
CA PRO A 368 -18.75 2.30 -6.05
C PRO A 368 -19.86 2.59 -5.04
N PRO A 369 -20.74 1.62 -4.72
CA PRO A 369 -21.86 1.83 -3.83
C PRO A 369 -21.43 2.19 -2.41
N MET A 370 -22.13 3.14 -1.79
CA MET A 370 -21.92 3.53 -0.40
C MET A 370 -22.64 2.55 0.55
N ILE A 371 -21.90 1.94 1.47
CA ILE A 371 -22.44 1.19 2.59
C ILE A 371 -22.99 2.19 3.61
N THR A 372 -24.31 2.15 3.81
CA THR A 372 -25.05 3.04 4.72
C THR A 372 -25.74 2.29 5.86
N GLN A 373 -25.66 0.96 5.86
CA GLN A 373 -26.29 0.10 6.86
C GLN A 373 -25.26 -0.90 7.38
N SER A 374 -25.37 -1.26 8.66
CA SER A 374 -24.58 -2.34 9.22
C SER A 374 -25.04 -3.69 8.64
N GLY A 375 -24.10 -4.59 8.39
CA GLY A 375 -24.45 -5.89 7.80
C GLY A 375 -23.25 -6.65 7.28
N THR A 376 -23.53 -7.77 6.62
CA THR A 376 -22.54 -8.59 5.93
C THR A 376 -22.51 -8.21 4.45
N TYR A 377 -21.32 -7.95 3.94
CA TYR A 377 -21.04 -7.56 2.56
C TYR A 377 -20.11 -8.57 1.90
N THR A 378 -20.11 -8.62 0.58
CA THR A 378 -19.26 -9.54 -0.19
C THR A 378 -18.75 -8.86 -1.45
N LEU A 379 -17.48 -9.06 -1.78
CA LEU A 379 -16.84 -8.51 -2.97
C LEU A 379 -16.32 -9.62 -3.88
N GLN A 380 -16.43 -9.38 -5.19
CA GLN A 380 -15.74 -10.13 -6.25
C GLN A 380 -14.33 -9.57 -6.45
N PRO A 381 -13.35 -10.37 -6.93
CA PRO A 381 -12.02 -9.89 -7.26
C PRO A 381 -12.07 -8.82 -8.35
N LEU A 382 -11.37 -7.70 -8.15
CA LEU A 382 -11.35 -6.59 -9.09
C LEU A 382 -10.90 -7.03 -10.50
N ALA A 383 -9.89 -7.88 -10.59
CA ALA A 383 -9.34 -8.35 -11.85
C ALA A 383 -10.28 -9.24 -12.68
N SER A 384 -11.36 -9.75 -12.09
CA SER A 384 -12.30 -10.66 -12.77
C SER A 384 -13.75 -10.17 -12.79
N SER A 385 -14.04 -8.99 -12.23
CA SER A 385 -15.40 -8.44 -12.23
C SER A 385 -15.44 -6.92 -12.24
N SER A 386 -16.22 -6.36 -13.17
CA SER A 386 -16.56 -4.93 -13.23
C SER A 386 -17.73 -4.54 -12.31
N THR A 387 -18.35 -5.52 -11.65
CA THR A 387 -19.50 -5.32 -10.77
C THR A 387 -19.23 -5.92 -9.40
N ASN A 388 -19.76 -5.30 -8.34
CA ASN A 388 -19.56 -5.78 -6.96
C ASN A 388 -18.08 -6.01 -6.61
N SER A 389 -17.19 -5.18 -7.16
CA SER A 389 -15.73 -5.24 -6.97
C SER A 389 -15.20 -4.16 -6.03
N ALA A 390 -16.03 -3.16 -5.69
CA ALA A 390 -15.71 -2.17 -4.68
C ALA A 390 -16.94 -1.67 -3.89
N TYR A 391 -16.69 -1.22 -2.66
CA TYR A 391 -17.64 -0.48 -1.82
C TYR A 391 -16.99 0.81 -1.30
N ARG A 392 -17.82 1.77 -0.89
CA ARG A 392 -17.41 2.95 -0.12
C ARG A 392 -18.06 2.97 1.26
N ILE A 393 -17.34 3.49 2.25
CA ILE A 393 -17.87 3.79 3.60
C ILE A 393 -17.56 5.25 3.92
N SER A 394 -18.53 6.01 4.43
CA SER A 394 -18.28 7.40 4.81
C SER A 394 -17.35 7.48 6.03
N SER A 395 -16.40 8.43 6.01
CA SER A 395 -15.63 8.73 7.21
C SER A 395 -16.38 9.71 8.14
N TRP A 396 -16.00 9.74 9.41
CA TRP A 396 -16.39 10.80 10.34
C TRP A 396 -15.85 12.19 9.93
N ARG A 397 -14.78 12.24 9.13
CA ARG A 397 -14.29 13.49 8.52
C ARG A 397 -15.01 13.78 7.22
N SER A 398 -15.52 15.01 7.05
CA SER A 398 -16.14 15.46 5.81
C SER A 398 -15.17 15.36 4.62
N TYR A 399 -15.71 15.05 3.43
CA TYR A 399 -14.98 14.85 2.17
C TYR A 399 -14.03 13.64 2.15
N GLU A 400 -13.86 12.94 3.27
CA GLU A 400 -13.15 11.67 3.34
C GLU A 400 -14.12 10.48 3.39
N SER A 401 -13.69 9.39 2.77
CA SER A 401 -14.38 8.10 2.82
C SER A 401 -13.35 6.97 2.77
N TYR A 402 -13.80 5.75 2.95
CA TYR A 402 -13.02 4.55 2.73
C TYR A 402 -13.45 3.87 1.45
N VAL A 403 -12.50 3.37 0.66
CA VAL A 403 -12.76 2.50 -0.49
C VAL A 403 -12.31 1.09 -0.12
N LEU A 404 -13.19 0.12 -0.32
CA LEU A 404 -12.92 -1.29 -0.11
C LEU A 404 -12.87 -1.99 -1.47
N GLU A 405 -11.85 -2.78 -1.72
CA GLU A 405 -11.78 -3.65 -2.91
C GLU A 405 -11.20 -5.02 -2.55
N TYR A 406 -11.50 -6.03 -3.36
CA TYR A 406 -10.89 -7.35 -3.22
C TYR A 406 -9.84 -7.59 -4.30
N ARG A 407 -8.60 -7.83 -3.90
CA ARG A 407 -7.49 -8.19 -4.80
C ARG A 407 -6.96 -9.58 -4.51
N LYS A 408 -6.65 -10.31 -5.58
CA LYS A 408 -5.92 -11.59 -5.56
C LYS A 408 -5.22 -11.78 -6.91
N PRO A 409 -4.14 -12.57 -6.98
CA PRO A 409 -3.53 -12.93 -8.25
C PRO A 409 -4.55 -13.53 -9.24
N HIS A 410 -4.63 -12.92 -10.41
CA HIS A 410 -5.49 -13.33 -11.51
C HIS A 410 -4.90 -12.82 -12.83
N GLY A 411 -4.88 -13.68 -13.86
CA GLY A 411 -4.19 -13.37 -15.11
C GLY A 411 -2.72 -13.01 -14.91
N ILE A 412 -2.14 -12.29 -15.85
CA ILE A 412 -0.76 -11.80 -15.75
C ILE A 412 -0.64 -10.44 -15.04
N TYR A 413 -1.69 -9.61 -15.09
CA TYR A 413 -1.62 -8.23 -14.59
C TYR A 413 -2.01 -8.08 -13.11
N ASP A 414 -2.21 -9.17 -12.38
CA ASP A 414 -2.23 -9.13 -10.91
C ASP A 414 -1.33 -10.26 -10.34
N SER A 415 -0.50 -10.90 -11.19
CA SER A 415 0.37 -12.00 -10.75
C SER A 415 1.51 -11.56 -9.84
N THR A 416 1.83 -10.26 -9.84
CA THR A 416 2.89 -9.64 -9.03
C THR A 416 2.42 -9.18 -7.66
N LEU A 417 1.11 -9.29 -7.37
CA LEU A 417 0.56 -8.85 -6.08
C LEU A 417 1.18 -9.63 -4.91
N PRO A 418 1.53 -8.96 -3.81
CA PRO A 418 2.23 -9.58 -2.68
C PRO A 418 1.30 -10.47 -1.82
N GLY A 419 -0.02 -10.44 -2.04
CA GLY A 419 -0.97 -11.25 -1.30
C GLY A 419 -2.41 -11.14 -1.82
N SER A 420 -3.35 -11.79 -1.13
CA SER A 420 -4.77 -11.84 -1.48
C SER A 420 -5.65 -11.45 -0.30
N GLY A 421 -6.57 -10.52 -0.52
CA GLY A 421 -7.50 -10.09 0.52
C GLY A 421 -8.17 -8.76 0.21
N LEU A 422 -8.96 -8.31 1.18
CA LEU A 422 -9.61 -7.01 1.18
C LEU A 422 -8.54 -5.93 1.35
N LEU A 423 -8.49 -4.97 0.43
CA LEU A 423 -7.74 -3.74 0.60
C LEU A 423 -8.69 -2.65 1.08
N VAL A 424 -8.18 -1.81 1.97
CA VAL A 424 -8.91 -0.70 2.58
C VAL A 424 -8.10 0.56 2.33
N TYR A 425 -8.68 1.50 1.60
CA TYR A 425 -8.08 2.79 1.31
C TYR A 425 -8.83 3.90 2.03
N ARG A 426 -8.11 4.90 2.53
CA ARG A 426 -8.66 6.25 2.76
C ARG A 426 -8.72 6.96 1.42
N LEU A 427 -9.80 7.70 1.19
CA LEU A 427 -10.05 8.52 0.01
C LEU A 427 -10.44 9.94 0.42
N ASP A 428 -9.68 10.96 0.00
CA ASP A 428 -10.03 12.39 0.12
C ASP A 428 -10.40 12.96 -1.26
N THR A 429 -11.70 13.14 -1.48
CA THR A 429 -12.26 13.55 -2.79
C THR A 429 -11.92 14.99 -3.21
N ARG A 430 -11.26 15.76 -2.36
CA ARG A 430 -10.79 17.12 -2.69
C ARG A 430 -9.46 17.13 -3.44
N GLN A 431 -8.78 15.99 -3.48
CA GLN A 431 -7.48 15.83 -4.13
C GLN A 431 -7.63 15.15 -5.49
N GLN A 432 -6.58 15.24 -6.29
CA GLN A 432 -6.43 14.58 -7.59
C GLN A 432 -5.01 14.00 -7.63
N GLY A 433 -4.91 12.69 -7.39
CA GLY A 433 -3.65 12.01 -7.15
C GLY A 433 -3.03 12.31 -5.80
N ASN A 434 -1.80 11.87 -5.65
CA ASN A 434 -0.99 12.02 -4.45
C ASN A 434 0.28 12.85 -4.67
N ALA A 435 0.51 13.34 -5.89
CA ALA A 435 1.73 14.07 -6.27
C ALA A 435 2.07 15.20 -5.28
N ASP A 436 1.07 16.02 -4.96
CA ASP A 436 1.18 17.16 -4.04
C ASP A 436 1.00 16.79 -2.55
N GLY A 437 0.83 15.50 -2.24
CA GLY A 437 0.53 15.03 -0.90
C GLY A 437 1.65 15.39 0.11
N PRO A 438 1.32 15.48 1.41
CA PRO A 438 -0.01 15.37 2.01
C PRO A 438 -0.85 16.67 1.92
N PRO A 439 -2.20 16.60 1.84
CA PRO A 439 -3.01 15.39 1.94
C PRO A 439 -3.07 14.58 0.63
N ASP A 440 -3.00 13.25 0.75
CA ASP A 440 -3.18 12.32 -0.38
C ASP A 440 -4.65 12.21 -0.79
N GLU A 441 -4.92 12.01 -2.10
CA GLU A 441 -6.21 11.49 -2.57
C GLU A 441 -6.44 10.09 -1.99
N MET A 442 -5.50 9.16 -2.16
CA MET A 442 -5.64 7.79 -1.69
C MET A 442 -4.50 7.33 -0.79
N TYR A 443 -4.84 6.58 0.25
CA TYR A 443 -3.86 5.96 1.17
C TYR A 443 -4.31 4.55 1.56
N ALA A 444 -3.47 3.54 1.39
CA ALA A 444 -3.78 2.16 1.76
C ALA A 444 -3.49 1.89 3.25
N TYR A 445 -4.44 1.37 4.03
CA TYR A 445 -4.16 0.97 5.41
C TYR A 445 -3.30 -0.30 5.45
N ARG A 446 -2.19 -0.25 6.19
CA ARG A 446 -1.19 -1.32 6.24
C ARG A 446 -0.58 -1.51 7.64
N PRO A 447 -0.06 -2.70 7.96
CA PRO A 447 0.63 -2.95 9.23
C PRO A 447 1.71 -1.90 9.51
N ASN A 448 1.87 -1.53 10.78
CA ASN A 448 2.86 -0.55 11.26
C ASN A 448 2.68 0.90 10.76
N GLY A 449 1.76 1.18 9.81
CA GLY A 449 1.45 2.55 9.37
C GLY A 449 0.37 3.16 10.23
N THR A 450 0.72 3.82 11.33
CA THR A 450 -0.25 4.25 12.37
C THR A 450 -0.74 5.69 12.23
N ASN A 451 -0.25 6.42 11.24
CA ASN A 451 -0.63 7.79 10.91
C ASN A 451 -0.20 8.12 9.46
N THR A 452 -0.45 9.35 9.00
CA THR A 452 -0.11 9.83 7.65
C THR A 452 1.40 10.04 7.39
N THR A 453 2.27 9.78 8.37
CA THR A 453 3.72 10.03 8.29
C THR A 453 4.57 8.78 8.56
N ILE A 454 3.96 7.65 8.93
CA ILE A 454 4.68 6.39 9.17
C ILE A 454 4.38 5.43 8.03
N ASN A 455 5.42 5.00 7.31
CA ASN A 455 5.23 4.22 6.09
C ASN A 455 4.54 2.87 6.36
N GLY A 456 4.99 2.14 7.38
CA GLY A 456 4.52 0.79 7.62
C GLY A 456 4.94 -0.20 6.53
N THR A 457 4.27 -1.34 6.46
CA THR A 457 4.61 -2.44 5.54
C THR A 457 3.58 -2.53 4.41
N ILE A 458 3.76 -1.74 3.35
CA ILE A 458 2.76 -1.62 2.25
C ILE A 458 2.44 -2.95 1.57
N SER A 459 3.40 -3.87 1.44
CA SER A 459 3.19 -5.19 0.84
C SER A 459 2.22 -6.09 1.64
N GLN A 460 1.92 -5.74 2.88
CA GLN A 460 1.01 -6.47 3.76
C GLN A 460 -0.32 -5.73 3.99
N ALA A 461 -0.71 -4.80 3.10
CA ALA A 461 -1.93 -4.01 3.24
C ALA A 461 -3.23 -4.83 3.25
N PHE A 462 -3.23 -6.02 2.64
CA PHE A 462 -4.41 -6.88 2.52
C PHE A 462 -4.89 -7.49 3.85
N PHE A 463 -6.20 -7.66 3.96
CA PHE A 463 -6.90 -8.29 5.08
C PHE A 463 -7.63 -9.54 4.61
N SER A 464 -7.49 -10.64 5.35
CA SER A 464 -8.13 -11.93 5.07
C SER A 464 -7.94 -12.88 6.23
N GLU A 465 -8.73 -13.95 6.28
CA GLU A 465 -8.51 -15.06 7.21
C GLU A 465 -7.08 -15.62 7.11
N GLN A 466 -6.56 -15.81 5.89
CA GLN A 466 -5.20 -16.34 5.68
C GLN A 466 -4.10 -15.40 6.15
N SER A 467 -4.32 -14.08 6.08
CA SER A 467 -3.36 -13.09 6.60
C SER A 467 -3.36 -12.97 8.13
N GLY A 468 -4.39 -13.52 8.80
CA GLY A 468 -4.68 -13.29 10.21
C GLY A 468 -5.25 -11.91 10.53
N ARG A 469 -5.27 -10.97 9.57
CA ARG A 469 -5.83 -9.63 9.71
C ARG A 469 -7.30 -9.65 9.31
N ARG A 470 -8.17 -9.83 10.31
CA ARG A 470 -9.62 -10.03 10.10
C ARG A 470 -10.50 -8.84 10.49
N GLU A 471 -9.88 -7.73 10.86
CA GLU A 471 -10.55 -6.53 11.36
C GLU A 471 -9.72 -5.27 11.15
N ILE A 472 -10.40 -4.15 10.95
CA ILE A 472 -9.87 -2.79 11.05
C ILE A 472 -10.92 -1.88 11.68
N ASN A 473 -10.60 -1.29 12.83
CA ASN A 473 -11.47 -0.38 13.56
C ASN A 473 -10.65 0.54 14.48
N GLU A 474 -11.27 1.35 15.33
CA GLU A 474 -10.58 2.30 16.24
C GLU A 474 -9.76 1.62 17.33
N THR A 475 -9.78 0.29 17.37
CA THR A 475 -9.13 -0.56 18.34
C THR A 475 -7.91 -1.27 17.76
N THR A 476 -7.80 -1.37 16.44
CA THR A 476 -6.73 -2.08 15.72
C THR A 476 -5.54 -1.17 15.42
N VAL A 477 -4.43 -1.78 14.99
CA VAL A 477 -3.24 -1.08 14.48
C VAL A 477 -2.89 -1.64 13.09
N PRO A 478 -3.06 -0.86 12.01
CA PRO A 478 -3.60 0.50 11.98
C PRO A 478 -5.10 0.53 12.35
N ASN A 479 -5.56 1.68 12.83
CA ASN A 479 -6.99 2.01 12.81
C ASN A 479 -7.33 2.73 11.50
N GLY A 480 -8.62 2.97 11.24
CA GLY A 480 -9.09 3.76 10.10
C GLY A 480 -8.86 5.27 10.27
N PHE A 481 -7.65 5.71 10.65
CA PHE A 481 -7.36 7.13 10.90
C PHE A 481 -7.52 8.00 9.65
N THR A 482 -8.01 9.22 9.82
CA THR A 482 -8.25 10.20 8.74
C THR A 482 -6.99 10.96 8.35
N GLY A 483 -7.05 11.80 7.31
CA GLY A 483 -5.89 12.56 6.82
C GLY A 483 -5.28 13.56 7.80
N ASN A 484 -5.95 13.84 8.93
CA ASN A 484 -5.42 14.64 10.04
C ASN A 484 -5.10 13.79 11.27
N ASN A 485 -4.96 12.46 11.09
CA ASN A 485 -4.61 11.48 12.13
C ASN A 485 -5.65 11.34 13.26
N LEU A 486 -6.89 11.74 13.02
CA LEU A 486 -8.00 11.53 13.95
C LEU A 486 -8.77 10.24 13.62
N ALA A 487 -9.54 9.75 14.60
CA ALA A 487 -10.49 8.66 14.40
C ALA A 487 -11.44 8.95 13.24
N GLY A 488 -11.67 7.96 12.39
CA GLY A 488 -12.48 8.12 11.21
C GLY A 488 -13.73 7.25 11.20
N GLY A 489 -13.90 6.39 12.20
CA GLY A 489 -15.14 5.64 12.42
C GLY A 489 -15.27 4.38 11.58
N LEU A 490 -14.20 3.94 10.93
CA LEU A 490 -14.19 2.68 10.21
C LEU A 490 -14.45 1.52 11.17
N ASP A 491 -15.36 0.63 10.80
CA ASP A 491 -15.60 -0.61 11.53
C ASP A 491 -15.82 -1.78 10.58
N ILE A 492 -14.76 -2.54 10.35
CA ILE A 492 -14.82 -3.77 9.55
C ILE A 492 -14.30 -4.92 10.40
N TYR A 493 -15.04 -6.02 10.43
CA TYR A 493 -14.70 -7.21 11.19
C TYR A 493 -15.19 -8.48 10.51
N ASP A 494 -14.78 -9.63 11.07
CA ASP A 494 -15.11 -10.94 10.55
C ASP A 494 -14.74 -11.12 9.06
N ILE A 495 -13.63 -10.48 8.63
CA ILE A 495 -13.14 -10.61 7.25
C ILE A 495 -12.77 -12.08 7.02
N GLY A 496 -13.40 -12.68 6.02
CA GLY A 496 -13.31 -14.10 5.74
C GLY A 496 -12.12 -14.52 4.88
N PHE A 497 -12.18 -15.76 4.43
CA PHE A 497 -11.23 -16.33 3.50
C PHE A 497 -11.23 -15.60 2.15
N ALA A 498 -10.05 -15.30 1.62
CA ALA A 498 -9.88 -14.76 0.27
C ALA A 498 -10.01 -15.90 -0.76
N GLY A 499 -11.23 -16.17 -1.24
CA GLY A 499 -11.56 -17.25 -2.17
C GLY A 499 -11.98 -16.75 -3.57
N ASP A 500 -13.12 -17.23 -4.06
CA ASP A 500 -13.76 -16.67 -5.27
C ASP A 500 -14.43 -15.34 -4.97
N THR A 501 -14.87 -15.16 -3.74
CA THR A 501 -15.29 -13.88 -3.17
C THR A 501 -14.64 -13.69 -1.81
N ILE A 502 -14.73 -12.48 -1.27
CA ILE A 502 -14.41 -12.20 0.12
C ILE A 502 -15.62 -11.59 0.83
N SER A 503 -15.93 -12.11 2.02
CA SER A 503 -17.04 -11.63 2.86
C SER A 503 -16.49 -10.94 4.10
N PHE A 504 -17.19 -9.91 4.57
CA PHE A 504 -16.84 -9.13 5.76
C PHE A 504 -18.08 -8.47 6.35
N LYS A 505 -18.03 -8.07 7.61
CA LYS A 505 -19.09 -7.31 8.28
C LYS A 505 -18.67 -5.87 8.47
N VAL A 506 -19.63 -4.97 8.36
CA VAL A 506 -19.46 -3.53 8.57
C VAL A 506 -20.44 -3.07 9.64
N VAL A 507 -19.98 -2.20 10.54
CA VAL A 507 -20.85 -1.40 11.40
C VAL A 507 -20.82 0.04 10.91
N VAL A 508 -21.99 0.62 10.67
CA VAL A 508 -22.14 2.05 10.34
C VAL A 508 -22.72 2.76 11.56
N SER A 509 -21.92 3.61 12.19
CA SER A 509 -22.31 4.38 13.37
C SER A 509 -21.45 5.64 13.54
N ASP A 510 -21.99 6.64 14.25
CA ASP A 510 -21.26 7.84 14.68
C ASP A 510 -20.52 7.64 16.02
N VAL A 511 -20.60 6.45 16.61
CA VAL A 511 -19.90 6.03 17.83
C VAL A 511 -19.35 4.62 17.63
N GLN A 512 -18.21 4.30 18.26
CA GLN A 512 -17.64 2.96 18.26
C GLN A 512 -17.12 2.58 19.65
N VAL A 513 -17.58 1.45 20.19
CA VAL A 513 -17.15 0.84 21.45
C VAL A 513 -15.74 0.28 21.27
N THR A 514 -14.82 0.71 22.12
CA THR A 514 -13.40 0.30 22.06
C THR A 514 -12.95 -0.58 23.23
N SER A 515 -13.77 -0.68 24.27
CA SER A 515 -13.64 -1.63 25.38
C SER A 515 -15.02 -1.89 26.00
N PRO A 516 -15.40 -3.16 26.24
CA PRO A 516 -14.59 -4.38 26.17
C PRO A 516 -14.32 -4.86 24.73
N ARG A 517 -13.35 -5.77 24.59
CA ARG A 517 -12.92 -6.40 23.33
C ARG A 517 -13.01 -7.92 23.41
N ARG A 518 -12.83 -8.57 22.26
CA ARG A 518 -12.74 -10.04 22.15
C ARG A 518 -11.78 -10.61 23.21
N GLY A 519 -12.25 -11.62 23.93
CA GLY A 519 -11.46 -12.33 24.94
C GLY A 519 -11.27 -11.59 26.26
N ASN A 520 -11.86 -10.40 26.44
CA ASN A 520 -11.89 -9.78 27.75
C ASN A 520 -12.73 -10.59 28.73
N VAL A 521 -12.18 -10.76 29.93
CA VAL A 521 -12.83 -11.43 31.06
C VAL A 521 -12.90 -10.43 32.21
N TRP A 522 -14.12 -10.07 32.62
CA TRP A 522 -14.37 -9.14 33.70
C TRP A 522 -14.97 -9.88 34.89
N PHE A 523 -14.40 -9.68 36.08
CA PHE A 523 -14.95 -10.24 37.30
C PHE A 523 -16.01 -9.30 37.88
N THR A 524 -17.09 -9.86 38.41
CA THR A 524 -18.12 -9.12 39.14
C THR A 524 -17.51 -8.26 40.27
N GLY A 525 -18.18 -7.18 40.67
CA GLY A 525 -17.78 -6.29 41.76
C GLY A 525 -16.59 -5.37 41.44
N LEU A 526 -15.78 -5.70 40.43
CA LEU A 526 -14.66 -4.86 40.02
C LEU A 526 -15.14 -3.62 39.25
N MET A 527 -14.42 -2.52 39.45
CA MET A 527 -14.56 -1.34 38.60
C MET A 527 -13.80 -1.56 37.29
N LYS A 528 -14.51 -1.42 36.16
CA LYS A 528 -13.96 -1.53 34.80
C LYS A 528 -14.33 -0.29 33.98
N ASN A 529 -13.46 0.09 33.05
CA ASN A 529 -13.74 1.20 32.14
C ASN A 529 -14.32 0.67 30.84
N ILE A 530 -15.53 1.12 30.54
CA ILE A 530 -16.13 1.05 29.21
C ILE A 530 -15.59 2.25 28.43
N THR A 531 -15.05 2.03 27.24
CA THR A 531 -14.48 3.12 26.42
C THR A 531 -15.07 3.11 25.02
N TRP A 532 -15.13 4.28 24.39
CA TRP A 532 -15.63 4.46 23.03
C TRP A 532 -14.96 5.65 22.35
N LYS A 533 -15.02 5.70 21.02
CA LYS A 533 -14.74 6.91 20.23
C LYS A 533 -16.03 7.34 19.54
N ALA A 534 -16.14 8.63 19.20
CA ALA A 534 -17.31 9.14 18.50
C ALA A 534 -16.93 10.27 17.54
N LYS A 535 -17.76 10.45 16.50
CA LYS A 535 -17.63 11.51 15.50
C LYS A 535 -17.67 12.91 16.11
N THR A 536 -18.48 13.08 17.15
CA THR A 536 -18.53 14.28 17.99
C THR A 536 -18.19 13.89 19.41
N THR A 537 -17.49 14.77 20.14
CA THR A 537 -17.17 14.62 21.57
C THR A 537 -18.09 15.45 22.46
N THR A 538 -19.09 16.11 21.88
CA THR A 538 -20.10 16.88 22.62
C THR A 538 -21.36 16.05 22.86
N GLY A 539 -22.21 16.51 23.78
CA GLY A 539 -23.46 15.84 24.13
C GLY A 539 -23.26 14.69 25.13
N ASN A 540 -24.26 13.80 25.19
CA ASN A 540 -24.32 12.70 26.15
C ASN A 540 -24.50 11.36 25.43
N VAL A 541 -24.12 10.28 26.13
CA VAL A 541 -24.38 8.89 25.73
C VAL A 541 -25.24 8.17 26.76
N LYS A 542 -26.03 7.21 26.28
CA LYS A 542 -26.63 6.14 27.09
C LYS A 542 -25.75 4.89 26.97
N ILE A 543 -25.55 4.18 28.08
CA ILE A 543 -24.77 2.95 28.11
C ILE A 543 -25.63 1.82 28.69
N GLU A 544 -25.63 0.71 27.98
CA GLU A 544 -26.36 -0.51 28.33
C GLU A 544 -25.44 -1.73 28.24
N PHE A 545 -25.80 -2.81 28.91
CA PHE A 545 -25.15 -4.10 28.77
C PHE A 545 -26.16 -5.23 28.57
N SER A 546 -25.70 -6.30 27.97
CA SER A 546 -26.40 -7.58 27.80
C SER A 546 -25.49 -8.69 28.30
N VAL A 547 -26.10 -9.75 28.84
CA VAL A 547 -25.43 -10.99 29.26
C VAL A 547 -25.91 -12.20 28.44
N ASP A 548 -26.67 -11.95 27.37
CA ASP A 548 -27.40 -12.95 26.60
C ASP A 548 -27.32 -12.68 25.08
N ASN A 549 -26.12 -12.35 24.61
CA ASN A 549 -25.80 -12.14 23.21
C ASN A 549 -26.64 -11.02 22.54
N GLY A 550 -26.95 -9.97 23.30
CA GLY A 550 -27.69 -8.80 22.82
C GLY A 550 -29.22 -8.99 22.75
N VAL A 551 -29.77 -10.07 23.30
CA VAL A 551 -31.22 -10.32 23.31
C VAL A 551 -31.93 -9.39 24.29
N ASN A 552 -31.46 -9.29 25.53
CA ASN A 552 -31.98 -8.37 26.53
C ASN A 552 -30.92 -7.35 26.97
N TRP A 553 -31.35 -6.09 27.15
CA TRP A 553 -30.47 -4.99 27.50
C TRP A 553 -30.85 -4.37 28.85
N GLN A 554 -29.86 -4.19 29.71
CA GLN A 554 -29.95 -3.53 30.99
C GLN A 554 -29.22 -2.19 30.95
N THR A 555 -29.86 -1.14 31.46
CA THR A 555 -29.23 0.19 31.53
C THR A 555 -28.14 0.21 32.60
N ILE A 556 -26.92 0.59 32.20
CA ILE A 556 -25.85 1.00 33.13
C ILE A 556 -26.09 2.45 33.55
N ILE A 557 -26.22 3.33 32.55
CA ILE A 557 -26.50 4.76 32.77
C ILE A 557 -27.32 5.31 31.62
N ASN A 558 -28.41 6.02 31.95
CA ASN A 558 -29.34 6.57 30.95
C ASN A 558 -28.79 7.79 30.21
N SER A 559 -27.89 8.54 30.84
CA SER A 559 -27.27 9.74 30.25
C SER A 559 -26.01 10.10 31.03
N THR A 560 -24.86 10.08 30.36
CA THR A 560 -23.58 10.60 30.87
C THR A 560 -22.91 11.42 29.78
N SER A 561 -21.99 12.32 30.14
CA SER A 561 -21.20 13.07 29.17
C SER A 561 -20.51 12.14 28.17
N ASN A 562 -20.46 12.55 26.90
CA ASN A 562 -19.76 11.85 25.82
C ASN A 562 -18.23 12.04 25.94
N SER A 563 -17.65 11.60 27.06
CA SER A 563 -16.24 11.77 27.41
C SER A 563 -15.31 10.68 26.85
N GLY A 564 -15.85 9.68 26.15
CA GLY A 564 -15.10 8.52 25.62
C GLY A 564 -14.80 7.42 26.64
N THR A 565 -15.22 7.59 27.90
CA THR A 565 -15.02 6.59 28.96
C THR A 565 -16.08 6.70 30.06
N HIS A 566 -16.45 5.55 30.63
CA HIS A 566 -17.32 5.44 31.80
C HIS A 566 -16.84 4.31 32.70
N ALA A 567 -16.63 4.62 33.98
CA ALA A 567 -16.28 3.63 35.00
C ALA A 567 -17.54 2.91 35.48
N TRP A 568 -17.55 1.58 35.34
CA TRP A 568 -18.68 0.71 35.66
C TRP A 568 -18.29 -0.30 36.74
N SER A 569 -19.11 -0.40 37.79
CA SER A 569 -19.02 -1.52 38.73
C SER A 569 -19.74 -2.71 38.11
N VAL A 570 -18.99 -3.75 37.76
CA VAL A 570 -19.53 -4.92 37.07
C VAL A 570 -20.52 -5.65 37.99
N PRO A 571 -21.80 -5.83 37.60
CA PRO A 571 -22.80 -6.48 38.42
C PRO A 571 -22.60 -8.00 38.47
N TYR A 572 -23.26 -8.65 39.43
CA TYR A 572 -23.14 -10.08 39.69
C TYR A 572 -23.82 -10.94 38.63
N TYR A 573 -23.04 -11.36 37.64
CA TYR A 573 -23.44 -12.26 36.56
C TYR A 573 -22.31 -13.25 36.23
N THR A 574 -22.68 -14.38 35.60
CA THR A 574 -21.74 -15.28 34.93
C THR A 574 -22.24 -15.52 33.51
N SER A 575 -21.52 -15.05 32.49
CA SER A 575 -21.87 -15.22 31.08
C SER A 575 -20.66 -14.96 30.18
N ASP A 576 -20.48 -15.75 29.13
CA ASP A 576 -19.50 -15.55 28.06
C ASP A 576 -20.10 -14.85 26.82
N GLN A 577 -21.35 -14.42 26.90
CA GLN A 577 -22.11 -13.78 25.81
C GLN A 577 -22.42 -12.32 26.10
N CYS A 578 -21.50 -11.60 26.75
CA CYS A 578 -21.76 -10.24 27.19
C CYS A 578 -21.47 -9.21 26.09
N PHE A 579 -22.31 -8.16 26.03
CA PHE A 579 -22.14 -7.02 25.15
C PHE A 579 -22.38 -5.71 25.90
N ILE A 580 -21.70 -4.65 25.48
CA ILE A 580 -21.95 -3.26 25.84
C ILE A 580 -22.52 -2.56 24.62
N ARG A 581 -23.53 -1.71 24.82
CA ARG A 581 -24.03 -0.78 23.82
C ARG A 581 -23.84 0.64 24.30
N VAL A 582 -23.24 1.48 23.45
CA VAL A 582 -23.15 2.92 23.67
C VAL A 582 -24.00 3.61 22.61
N THR A 583 -24.95 4.45 23.04
CA THR A 583 -25.85 5.19 22.16
C THR A 583 -25.64 6.69 22.33
N LEU A 584 -25.33 7.39 21.24
CA LEU A 584 -25.30 8.85 21.22
C LEU A 584 -26.72 9.40 21.34
N LEU A 585 -26.98 10.21 22.35
CA LEU A 585 -28.32 10.78 22.57
C LEU A 585 -28.65 11.94 21.60
N THR A 586 -27.67 12.44 20.86
CA THR A 586 -27.82 13.55 19.90
C THR A 586 -28.46 13.12 18.58
N ASN A 587 -28.22 11.89 18.14
CA ASN A 587 -28.70 11.35 16.86
C ASN A 587 -29.21 9.89 16.95
N ASN A 588 -29.23 9.32 18.16
CA ASN A 588 -29.66 7.96 18.44
C ASN A 588 -28.88 6.86 17.67
N GLN A 589 -27.68 7.19 17.18
CA GLN A 589 -26.74 6.20 16.63
C GLN A 589 -26.08 5.44 17.78
N SER A 590 -25.91 4.13 17.60
CA SER A 590 -25.37 3.27 18.64
C SER A 590 -24.38 2.27 18.07
N ASP A 591 -23.45 1.84 18.91
CA ASP A 591 -22.54 0.76 18.60
C ASP A 591 -22.41 -0.22 19.77
N THR A 592 -21.96 -1.43 19.45
CA THR A 592 -21.66 -2.52 20.38
C THR A 592 -20.28 -3.11 20.09
N ASN A 593 -19.61 -3.67 21.11
CA ASN A 593 -18.42 -4.47 20.85
C ASN A 593 -18.70 -5.60 19.83
N ASN A 594 -17.82 -5.78 18.85
CA ASN A 594 -18.07 -6.68 17.70
C ASN A 594 -18.08 -8.17 18.07
N TYR A 595 -17.45 -8.54 19.18
CA TYR A 595 -17.37 -9.90 19.71
C TYR A 595 -17.68 -9.90 21.19
N PRO A 596 -18.34 -10.93 21.72
CA PRO A 596 -18.71 -10.98 23.13
C PRO A 596 -17.47 -10.96 24.04
N PHE A 597 -17.67 -10.41 25.23
CA PHE A 597 -16.76 -10.54 26.36
C PHE A 597 -17.40 -11.42 27.44
N SER A 598 -16.60 -11.83 28.43
CA SER A 598 -17.09 -12.66 29.53
C SER A 598 -17.18 -11.88 30.82
N ILE A 599 -18.26 -12.10 31.58
CA ILE A 599 -18.36 -11.75 33.00
C ILE A 599 -18.29 -13.04 33.80
N ILE A 600 -17.45 -13.06 34.84
CA ILE A 600 -17.31 -14.18 35.77
C ILE A 600 -17.80 -13.73 37.16
N GLY A 601 -18.84 -14.39 37.65
CA GLY A 601 -19.44 -14.14 38.96
C GLY A 601 -18.83 -14.96 40.11
N GLU A 602 -18.09 -16.03 39.78
CA GLU A 602 -17.45 -16.94 40.73
C GLU A 602 -16.07 -17.35 40.21
N ILE A 603 -15.04 -17.31 41.06
CA ILE A 603 -13.69 -17.76 40.69
C ILE A 603 -13.67 -19.30 40.56
N CYS A 604 -12.85 -19.83 39.66
CA CYS A 604 -12.80 -21.28 39.46
C CYS A 604 -12.18 -22.00 40.68
N ALA A 605 -12.60 -23.25 40.92
CA ALA A 605 -11.97 -24.08 41.93
C ALA A 605 -10.50 -24.35 41.57
N PRO A 606 -9.54 -24.24 42.52
CA PRO A 606 -8.15 -24.54 42.22
C PRO A 606 -7.96 -26.01 41.84
N LEU A 607 -7.15 -26.25 40.81
CA LEU A 607 -6.83 -27.62 40.37
C LEU A 607 -5.86 -28.28 41.36
N ALA A 608 -6.24 -29.37 42.01
CA ALA A 608 -5.34 -30.16 42.84
C ALA A 608 -4.23 -30.83 41.99
N ILE A 609 -2.95 -30.55 42.28
CA ILE A 609 -1.80 -31.05 41.52
C ILE A 609 -1.08 -32.17 42.27
N TYR A 610 -0.76 -31.98 43.55
CA TYR A 610 -0.01 -32.96 44.35
C TYR A 610 -0.38 -32.89 45.83
N PRO A 611 -0.43 -34.02 46.55
CA PRO A 611 -0.47 -35.39 46.04
C PRO A 611 -1.70 -35.62 45.16
N GLU A 612 -1.53 -36.39 44.09
CA GLU A 612 -2.63 -36.77 43.19
C GLU A 612 -3.70 -37.59 43.93
N ASN A 613 -4.93 -37.58 43.44
CA ASN A 613 -6.01 -38.36 44.03
C ASN A 613 -5.67 -39.87 44.03
N GLY A 614 -5.67 -40.49 45.20
CA GLY A 614 -5.28 -41.89 45.37
C GLY A 614 -3.77 -42.16 45.44
N ALA A 615 -2.93 -41.12 45.56
CA ALA A 615 -1.50 -41.28 45.72
C ALA A 615 -1.14 -42.13 46.95
N VAL A 616 -0.21 -43.07 46.77
CA VAL A 616 0.40 -43.90 47.82
C VAL A 616 1.90 -43.59 47.94
N ASN A 617 2.54 -43.97 49.04
CA ASN A 617 3.95 -43.67 49.34
C ASN A 617 4.27 -42.16 49.37
N VAL A 618 3.29 -41.33 49.73
CA VAL A 618 3.48 -39.90 49.94
C VAL A 618 4.30 -39.68 51.22
N PRO A 619 5.33 -38.82 51.23
CA PRO A 619 6.12 -38.51 52.43
C PRO A 619 5.24 -38.00 53.58
N ASN A 620 5.72 -38.13 54.82
CA ASN A 620 5.01 -37.64 56.01
C ASN A 620 4.93 -36.10 56.10
N ASN A 621 5.64 -35.36 55.27
CA ASN A 621 5.62 -33.89 55.20
C ASN A 621 5.48 -33.41 53.73
N PRO A 622 4.43 -33.84 53.01
CA PRO A 622 4.34 -33.57 51.58
C PRO A 622 3.98 -32.11 51.33
N THR A 623 4.59 -31.48 50.35
CA THR A 623 4.16 -30.15 49.92
C THR A 623 2.96 -30.29 49.00
N PHE A 624 1.77 -29.93 49.47
CA PHE A 624 0.57 -29.90 48.66
C PHE A 624 0.68 -28.78 47.63
N LEU A 625 0.30 -29.06 46.39
CA LEU A 625 0.37 -28.13 45.25
C LEU A 625 -0.98 -28.06 44.56
N TRP A 626 -1.41 -26.86 44.19
CA TRP A 626 -2.59 -26.62 43.36
C TRP A 626 -2.32 -25.59 42.26
N GLY A 627 -3.18 -25.53 41.26
CA GLY A 627 -3.10 -24.55 40.17
C GLY A 627 -3.49 -23.15 40.64
N GLU A 628 -2.84 -22.13 40.08
CA GLU A 628 -3.23 -20.73 40.29
C GLU A 628 -4.61 -20.45 39.68
N VAL A 629 -5.46 -19.77 40.45
CA VAL A 629 -6.79 -19.32 40.03
C VAL A 629 -6.74 -17.83 39.69
N PRO A 630 -6.96 -17.43 38.43
CA PRO A 630 -6.99 -16.02 38.05
C PRO A 630 -8.04 -15.23 38.85
N GLY A 631 -7.60 -14.13 39.48
CA GLY A 631 -8.45 -13.30 40.32
C GLY A 631 -8.54 -13.74 41.79
N ALA A 632 -7.91 -14.84 42.19
CA ALA A 632 -7.79 -15.22 43.60
C ALA A 632 -6.82 -14.29 44.34
N THR A 633 -7.22 -13.79 45.50
CA THR A 633 -6.37 -13.00 46.40
C THR A 633 -5.72 -13.87 47.48
N SER A 634 -6.29 -15.03 47.79
CA SER A 634 -5.72 -16.03 48.70
C SER A 634 -6.35 -17.41 48.50
N TYR A 635 -5.88 -18.42 49.24
CA TYR A 635 -6.44 -19.77 49.26
C TYR A 635 -6.70 -20.26 50.68
N ASN A 636 -7.72 -21.09 50.86
CA ASN A 636 -7.96 -21.86 52.07
C ASN A 636 -7.67 -23.34 51.80
N PHE A 637 -6.77 -23.93 52.57
CA PHE A 637 -6.39 -25.34 52.48
C PHE A 637 -6.95 -26.11 53.66
N GLN A 638 -7.60 -27.23 53.38
CA GLN A 638 -8.11 -28.15 54.39
C GLN A 638 -7.60 -29.56 54.18
N LEU A 639 -7.25 -30.24 55.27
CA LEU A 639 -6.88 -31.65 55.33
C LEU A 639 -7.74 -32.36 56.38
N SER A 640 -8.25 -33.55 56.06
CA SER A 640 -9.08 -34.37 56.94
C SER A 640 -8.72 -35.85 56.81
N ALA A 641 -9.03 -36.66 57.84
CA ALA A 641 -9.06 -38.12 57.74
C ALA A 641 -10.44 -38.63 57.26
N LEU A 642 -11.44 -37.75 57.16
CA LEU A 642 -12.80 -38.09 56.76
C LEU A 642 -13.13 -37.43 55.41
N PRO A 643 -13.78 -38.16 54.47
CA PRO A 643 -14.08 -37.64 53.13
C PRO A 643 -15.09 -36.49 53.12
N ASP A 644 -15.90 -36.35 54.17
CA ASP A 644 -16.92 -35.31 54.31
C ASP A 644 -16.37 -34.01 54.93
N PHE A 645 -15.11 -34.00 55.38
CA PHE A 645 -14.50 -32.89 56.11
C PHE A 645 -15.29 -32.45 57.36
N SER A 646 -16.07 -33.35 57.97
CA SER A 646 -16.81 -33.10 59.22
C SER A 646 -15.89 -32.70 60.39
N THR A 647 -14.64 -33.13 60.32
CA THR A 647 -13.53 -32.64 61.15
C THR A 647 -12.34 -32.32 60.26
N THR A 648 -11.57 -31.29 60.59
CA THR A 648 -10.36 -30.91 59.86
C THR A 648 -9.13 -31.11 60.75
N ILE A 649 -8.13 -31.81 60.23
CA ILE A 649 -6.80 -31.95 60.84
C ILE A 649 -6.00 -30.67 60.62
N ILE A 650 -6.10 -30.11 59.42
CA ILE A 650 -5.52 -28.82 59.06
C ILE A 650 -6.62 -27.98 58.43
N ASN A 651 -6.72 -26.72 58.85
CA ASN A 651 -7.58 -25.71 58.27
C ASN A 651 -6.79 -24.41 58.19
N GLN A 652 -5.98 -24.28 57.13
CA GLN A 652 -5.14 -23.12 56.91
C GLN A 652 -5.87 -22.13 56.01
N LEU A 653 -6.01 -20.89 56.47
CA LEU A 653 -6.70 -19.82 55.74
C LEU A 653 -5.70 -18.80 55.19
N ASN A 654 -6.13 -18.05 54.18
CA ASN A 654 -5.43 -16.89 53.61
C ASN A 654 -3.99 -17.19 53.13
N ILE A 655 -3.80 -18.29 52.43
CA ILE A 655 -2.52 -18.67 51.82
C ILE A 655 -2.32 -17.85 50.54
N ASN A 656 -1.19 -17.13 50.44
CA ASN A 656 -0.87 -16.27 49.29
C ASN A 656 0.05 -16.95 48.27
N SER A 657 0.13 -18.29 48.32
CA SER A 657 0.90 -19.15 47.43
C SER A 657 0.00 -20.29 46.93
N THR A 658 0.47 -20.99 45.90
CA THR A 658 -0.21 -22.17 45.33
C THR A 658 0.22 -23.49 45.96
N SER A 659 0.68 -23.42 47.21
CA SER A 659 1.24 -24.56 47.93
C SER A 659 1.10 -24.44 49.43
N PHE A 660 1.09 -25.59 50.11
CA PHE A 660 1.13 -25.69 51.56
C PHE A 660 1.83 -26.98 52.01
N THR A 661 2.74 -26.87 52.99
CA THR A 661 3.48 -28.02 53.54
C THR A 661 3.14 -28.19 55.01
N PRO A 662 2.51 -29.29 55.43
CA PRO A 662 2.29 -29.58 56.84
C PRO A 662 3.61 -30.03 57.49
N SER A 663 3.75 -29.76 58.79
CA SER A 663 4.95 -30.13 59.55
C SER A 663 5.14 -31.64 59.64
N TRP A 664 4.05 -32.39 59.79
CA TRP A 664 4.04 -33.85 59.90
C TRP A 664 2.63 -34.42 59.69
N LEU A 665 2.55 -35.59 59.07
CA LEU A 665 1.36 -36.42 58.89
C LEU A 665 1.66 -37.84 59.38
N GLU A 666 0.71 -38.45 60.09
CA GLU A 666 0.87 -39.82 60.58
C GLU A 666 1.01 -40.81 59.40
N PRO A 667 1.98 -41.74 59.46
CA PRO A 667 2.19 -42.74 58.41
C PRO A 667 0.99 -43.70 58.32
N TYR A 668 0.87 -44.37 57.17
CA TYR A 668 -0.16 -45.41 56.92
C TYR A 668 -1.61 -44.93 57.12
N THR A 669 -1.86 -43.63 56.97
CA THR A 669 -3.17 -43.02 57.18
C THR A 669 -3.72 -42.47 55.86
N LEU A 670 -5.02 -42.69 55.60
CA LEU A 670 -5.70 -42.08 54.46
C LEU A 670 -6.11 -40.65 54.81
N TYR A 671 -5.75 -39.71 53.94
CA TYR A 671 -6.12 -38.30 54.07
C TYR A 671 -6.90 -37.82 52.84
N TYR A 672 -7.80 -36.89 53.08
CA TYR A 672 -8.53 -36.11 52.09
C TYR A 672 -8.11 -34.67 52.22
N TRP A 673 -7.82 -34.01 51.09
CA TRP A 673 -7.47 -32.60 51.08
C TRP A 673 -8.31 -31.85 50.05
N ARG A 674 -8.59 -30.59 50.33
CA ARG A 674 -9.26 -29.68 49.41
C ARG A 674 -8.68 -28.29 49.56
N VAL A 675 -8.79 -27.52 48.49
CA VAL A 675 -8.38 -26.12 48.46
C VAL A 675 -9.49 -25.29 47.83
N GLN A 676 -9.71 -24.12 48.39
CA GLN A 676 -10.66 -23.13 47.91
C GLN A 676 -9.89 -21.86 47.59
N ALA A 677 -10.17 -21.23 46.46
CA ALA A 677 -9.68 -19.88 46.19
C ALA A 677 -10.59 -18.87 46.88
N ASN A 678 -10.02 -17.78 47.39
CA ASN A 678 -10.78 -16.62 47.84
C ASN A 678 -10.44 -15.45 46.93
N SER A 679 -11.41 -14.57 46.71
CA SER A 679 -11.20 -13.28 46.05
C SER A 679 -12.03 -12.19 46.72
N ASP A 680 -11.77 -10.94 46.38
CA ASP A 680 -12.59 -9.79 46.79
C ASP A 680 -14.03 -9.85 46.23
N VAL A 681 -14.30 -10.78 45.31
CA VAL A 681 -15.55 -10.90 44.56
C VAL A 681 -16.35 -12.17 44.90
N GLY A 682 -15.82 -13.05 45.76
CA GLY A 682 -16.45 -14.32 46.14
C GLY A 682 -15.46 -15.40 46.60
N GLN A 683 -16.01 -16.53 47.03
CA GLN A 683 -15.35 -17.66 47.66
C GLN A 683 -15.73 -18.98 47.00
#